data_AF-A0A1N7S2K4-F1
#
_entry.id   AF-A0A1N7S2K4-F1
#
_cell.length_a   1.000
_cell.length_b   1.000
_cell.length_c   1.000
_cell.angle_alpha   90.00
_cell.angle_beta   90.00
_cell.angle_gamma   90.00
#
_symmetry.space_group_name_H-M   'P 1'
#
loop_
_entity.id
_entity.type
_entity.pdbx_description
1 polymer ?
#
loop_
_entity_poly.entity_id
_entity_poly.type
_entity_poly.pdbx_seq_one_letter_code
_entity_poly.pdbx_strand_id
1 'polypeptide(L)'
;MLVAVEETAAATGKKNQGEATVDGATATHGAVGVSLRSVAAAIGLGVVGMTTASAQVVADPNGGAHRPTVIQTANGIQQVNVSCPSAAGVSINGYTQFDVPKAGVILNNSPTIVNAQQAGYINGNPNFAANESAKVIVNQVNSRAASQINGYVEVAGNRAEVVIANGSGISVNGGGFINTSRAILTTGTPNFGPDGSRTGFNVTGGNISIQGAGLNASNVDQVDLISRAVQANAAIYAKNLNVVTGANHVDHDTLNATPIAGDGPAPGVSIDVSNLGGMYANRIMLVGTENGVGVSNKGVLAAQAGDLILTTQGKLVLAGQTNASGNISAIAHDGIDNSGTTYAQQNISASTVGALTNSGTLAAQQNATVSASSIASSGTLGAGVNGDGTIAKSGDLILAASASDINLSGTTTTAGGALNANAAGTFSVSQGKLSSGDAMHVSASNVANTGGQIVSQSTLDLSASHALDNRQGTIQSAAHASVSADSLDNTAGRIVSLNSDGMSLTTTGALVNAPGTTASAATGGVIGTNGALTISAGTLSNQGQLSAASDAQVRTQSVDNHGGNISAGGALDAKATGELNNTGGTLSSASTSVSAASIDNTSGSIDGDALSVSASGNLTNRGGKLTQYGTTDQTISAGGTFDNSNGTTASNANKLNIAAGSIVNDSGSIQHAGTNTLGITTTGDVSNVAGGLVTNGALDVQAGGALNNTRGTVQAAGGAKIDAASLDNSSGRIVSLSGDGMTLKTTGALVNAAGTSASGDAGGVIGTNGALSVTAGTFSNHGQLSSASDATVHAESVDNQAGSVTAGGALDATSTGALNNTGGTLSGSATSVAAASIDNTSGSIDGDALSVSATGDLTNRGGKLTQYGTTDQTIRAGGTLDNTNGTVASNANNLNVFANRIVNDSGTIQHAGSGALVANATGAMTNVSGRSLPTAR
;
A
#
# COMPACT_ATOMS: atom_id res chain seq x y z
N MET A 1 -4.98 -6.21 39.83
CA MET A 1 -4.85 -5.05 40.75
C MET A 1 -5.70 -3.94 40.15
N LEU A 2 -6.81 -3.59 40.81
CA LEU A 2 -7.79 -2.59 40.37
C LEU A 2 -7.34 -1.22 40.89
N VAL A 3 -7.15 -0.22 40.02
CA VAL A 3 -7.22 1.20 40.39
C VAL A 3 -7.84 1.96 39.22
N ALA A 4 -8.85 2.77 39.55
CA ALA A 4 -9.57 3.65 38.65
C ALA A 4 -9.33 5.12 39.05
N VAL A 5 -9.61 6.02 38.08
CA VAL A 5 -9.88 7.47 38.20
C VAL A 5 -8.61 8.32 38.43
N GLU A 6 -8.33 9.44 37.74
CA GLU A 6 -9.19 10.60 37.46
C GLU A 6 -8.68 11.44 36.27
N GLU A 7 -9.65 12.09 35.62
CA GLU A 7 -9.58 13.04 34.53
C GLU A 7 -9.29 14.46 35.08
N THR A 8 -8.37 15.23 34.48
CA THR A 8 -8.31 16.69 34.72
C THR A 8 -7.77 17.41 33.49
N ALA A 9 -8.68 18.06 32.76
CA ALA A 9 -8.38 19.07 31.77
C ALA A 9 -8.27 20.44 32.45
N ALA A 10 -7.24 21.22 32.13
CA ALA A 10 -7.15 22.63 32.49
C ALA A 10 -6.78 23.46 31.25
N ALA A 11 -7.76 24.22 30.76
CA ALA A 11 -7.57 25.30 29.82
C ALA A 11 -7.44 26.63 30.60
N THR A 12 -6.44 27.43 30.29
CA THR A 12 -6.36 28.83 30.76
C THR A 12 -5.87 29.72 29.64
N GLY A 13 -6.71 30.66 29.22
CA GLY A 13 -6.31 31.85 28.49
C GLY A 13 -6.23 33.06 29.41
N LYS A 14 -5.37 34.03 29.06
CA LYS A 14 -5.68 35.48 28.94
C LYS A 14 -4.40 36.34 28.80
N LYS A 15 -4.35 37.07 27.68
CA LYS A 15 -4.10 38.51 27.50
C LYS A 15 -3.05 39.27 28.35
N ASN A 16 -2.15 39.92 27.60
CA ASN A 16 -1.83 41.37 27.54
C ASN A 16 -0.68 42.00 28.35
N GLN A 17 0.23 42.60 27.56
CA GLN A 17 0.78 43.98 27.62
C GLN A 17 2.02 44.35 28.47
N GLY A 18 2.87 45.20 27.84
CA GLY A 18 3.90 46.08 28.42
C GLY A 18 5.30 45.79 27.87
N GLU A 19 5.83 46.49 26.85
CA GLU A 19 6.64 47.75 26.91
C GLU A 19 7.82 47.66 27.91
N ALA A 20 9.09 48.01 27.63
CA ALA A 20 9.69 48.86 26.61
C ALA A 20 11.25 48.72 26.61
N THR A 21 11.85 49.05 25.45
CA THR A 21 13.05 49.91 25.25
C THR A 21 14.50 49.49 25.64
N VAL A 22 15.39 49.54 24.61
CA VAL A 22 16.61 50.40 24.47
C VAL A 22 17.90 49.68 23.98
N ASP A 23 18.35 50.19 22.82
CA ASP A 23 19.69 50.45 22.27
C ASP A 23 20.82 49.41 22.15
N GLY A 24 21.43 49.43 20.95
CA GLY A 24 22.74 48.85 20.66
C GLY A 24 23.15 48.90 19.17
N ALA A 25 23.43 50.11 18.67
CA ALA A 25 24.16 50.48 17.43
C ALA A 25 25.37 49.54 17.07
N THR A 26 25.88 49.37 15.83
CA THR A 26 26.03 50.27 14.66
C THR A 26 26.65 49.53 13.45
N ALA A 27 26.36 50.06 12.24
CA ALA A 27 27.24 50.21 11.06
C ALA A 27 27.66 48.96 10.23
N THR A 28 27.75 48.93 8.89
CA THR A 28 27.60 49.91 7.78
C THR A 28 27.73 49.18 6.42
N HIS A 29 27.30 49.87 5.34
CA HIS A 29 27.54 49.63 3.89
C HIS A 29 26.54 48.68 3.20
N GLY A 30 25.91 49.03 2.07
CA GLY A 30 25.95 50.22 1.22
C GLY A 30 24.84 50.12 0.16
N ALA A 31 24.36 51.28 -0.28
CA ALA A 31 23.32 51.51 -1.30
C ALA A 31 23.62 50.78 -2.64
N VAL A 32 22.67 50.51 -3.53
CA VAL A 32 21.82 51.40 -4.36
C VAL A 32 20.80 50.44 -5.03
N GLY A 33 19.47 50.62 -5.06
CA GLY A 33 18.65 51.75 -5.50
C GLY A 33 17.94 51.36 -6.80
N VAL A 34 16.60 51.48 -6.87
CA VAL A 34 15.79 52.02 -8.01
C VAL A 34 14.28 51.78 -7.78
N SER A 35 13.61 52.89 -7.48
CA SER A 35 12.22 53.35 -7.77
C SER A 35 11.01 52.41 -7.79
N LEU A 36 10.18 52.52 -6.74
CA LEU A 36 8.72 52.47 -6.89
C LEU A 36 8.25 53.76 -7.59
N ARG A 37 7.44 53.61 -8.65
CA ARG A 37 6.60 54.68 -9.17
C ARG A 37 5.12 54.33 -8.93
N SER A 38 4.58 54.95 -7.89
CA SER A 38 3.17 55.26 -7.71
C SER A 38 2.71 56.25 -8.77
N VAL A 39 1.60 55.95 -9.47
CA VAL A 39 0.82 56.94 -10.21
C VAL A 39 -0.55 57.03 -9.58
N ALA A 40 -0.80 58.20 -9.00
CA ALA A 40 -2.02 58.63 -8.36
C ALA A 40 -3.12 58.91 -9.40
N ALA A 41 -4.34 58.50 -9.07
CA ALA A 41 -5.56 58.95 -9.73
C ALA A 41 -5.84 60.41 -9.32
N ALA A 42 -5.89 61.31 -10.30
CA ALA A 42 -6.37 62.69 -10.12
C ALA A 42 -7.82 62.79 -10.60
N ILE A 43 -8.72 63.02 -9.65
CA ILE A 43 -10.10 63.43 -9.87
C ILE A 43 -10.08 64.91 -10.26
N GLY A 44 -10.58 65.24 -11.45
CA GLY A 44 -10.78 66.61 -11.91
C GLY A 44 -12.18 66.79 -12.48
N LEU A 45 -13.06 67.41 -11.70
CA LEU A 45 -14.38 67.90 -12.13
C LEU A 45 -14.23 68.91 -13.27
N GLY A 46 -14.93 68.66 -14.37
CA GLY A 46 -15.20 69.63 -15.43
C GLY A 46 -16.67 69.55 -15.84
N VAL A 47 -17.51 70.35 -15.19
CA VAL A 47 -18.89 70.58 -15.60
C VAL A 47 -18.85 71.53 -16.80
N VAL A 48 -19.23 71.02 -17.99
CA VAL A 48 -19.59 71.84 -19.16
C VAL A 48 -20.98 71.39 -19.59
N GLY A 49 -21.90 72.35 -19.68
CA GLY A 49 -23.33 72.13 -19.86
C GLY A 49 -23.67 71.26 -21.06
N MET A 50 -24.36 70.14 -20.81
CA MET A 50 -24.96 69.32 -21.84
C MET A 50 -26.33 69.91 -22.20
N THR A 51 -26.47 70.33 -23.45
CA THR A 51 -27.77 70.40 -24.10
C THR A 51 -28.33 68.98 -24.15
N THR A 52 -29.58 68.80 -23.74
CA THR A 52 -30.30 67.52 -23.84
C THR A 52 -30.56 67.21 -25.31
N ALA A 53 -29.63 66.52 -25.98
CA ALA A 53 -29.88 65.96 -27.30
C ALA A 53 -30.87 64.80 -27.16
N SER A 54 -32.04 64.93 -27.77
CA SER A 54 -33.00 63.84 -27.91
C SER A 54 -32.38 62.70 -28.70
N ALA A 55 -32.39 61.47 -28.16
CA ALA A 55 -32.00 60.25 -28.87
C ALA A 55 -32.75 60.16 -30.22
N GLN A 56 -32.03 60.18 -31.34
CA GLN A 56 -32.62 60.24 -32.68
C GLN A 56 -31.82 59.42 -33.70
N VAL A 57 -32.49 58.90 -34.73
CA VAL A 57 -31.87 58.26 -35.90
C VAL A 57 -31.63 59.33 -36.96
N VAL A 58 -30.39 59.52 -37.38
CA VAL A 58 -29.97 60.55 -38.33
C VAL A 58 -29.19 59.90 -39.47
N ALA A 59 -29.80 59.87 -40.66
CA ALA A 59 -29.18 59.37 -41.88
C ALA A 59 -27.93 60.17 -42.22
N ASP A 60 -26.88 59.50 -42.69
CA ASP A 60 -25.64 60.14 -43.11
C ASP A 60 -25.90 61.01 -44.35
N PRO A 61 -25.74 62.34 -44.28
CA PRO A 61 -25.95 63.21 -45.43
C PRO A 61 -25.05 62.85 -46.61
N ASN A 62 -23.89 62.23 -46.34
CA ASN A 62 -22.89 61.81 -47.32
C ASN A 62 -23.01 60.34 -47.73
N GLY A 63 -24.05 59.62 -47.28
CA GLY A 63 -24.21 58.17 -47.48
C GLY A 63 -24.51 57.72 -48.91
N GLY A 64 -24.73 58.63 -49.87
CA GLY A 64 -25.00 58.29 -51.27
C GLY A 64 -26.18 57.32 -51.44
N ALA A 65 -25.99 56.24 -52.20
CA ALA A 65 -27.00 55.19 -52.40
C ALA A 65 -27.36 54.41 -51.11
N HIS A 66 -26.50 54.47 -50.09
CA HIS A 66 -26.73 53.86 -48.77
C HIS A 66 -27.41 54.81 -47.80
N ARG A 67 -27.86 55.99 -48.23
CA ARG A 67 -28.58 56.92 -47.36
C ARG A 67 -30.06 56.52 -47.26
N PRO A 68 -30.55 56.07 -46.08
CA PRO A 68 -31.97 55.80 -45.91
C PRO A 68 -32.76 57.11 -45.78
N THR A 69 -34.09 57.00 -45.94
CA THR A 69 -34.99 58.12 -45.60
C THR A 69 -35.60 57.86 -44.23
N VAL A 70 -35.39 58.80 -43.29
CA VAL A 70 -35.97 58.74 -41.93
C VAL A 70 -37.15 59.70 -41.86
N ILE A 71 -38.34 59.17 -41.57
CA ILE A 71 -39.58 59.92 -41.39
C ILE A 71 -40.18 59.62 -40.01
N GLN A 72 -41.19 60.38 -39.62
CA GLN A 72 -42.01 60.08 -38.43
C GLN A 72 -43.32 59.43 -38.85
N THR A 73 -43.70 58.37 -38.16
CA THR A 73 -45.05 57.79 -38.26
C THR A 73 -46.09 58.70 -37.61
N ALA A 74 -47.38 58.45 -37.85
CA ALA A 74 -48.47 59.21 -37.24
C ALA A 74 -48.43 59.20 -35.68
N ASN A 75 -47.84 58.16 -35.08
CA ASN A 75 -47.73 57.98 -33.64
C ASN A 75 -46.38 58.47 -33.06
N GLY A 76 -45.58 59.19 -33.86
CA GLY A 76 -44.32 59.81 -33.40
C GLY A 76 -43.12 58.87 -33.31
N ILE A 77 -43.23 57.64 -33.82
CA ILE A 77 -42.11 56.68 -33.91
C ILE A 77 -41.34 56.94 -35.20
N GLN A 78 -40.01 56.89 -35.13
CA GLN A 78 -39.15 57.04 -36.30
C GLN A 78 -39.24 55.80 -37.19
N GLN A 79 -39.57 56.02 -38.46
CA GLN A 79 -39.57 55.02 -39.52
C GLN A 79 -38.39 55.29 -40.46
N VAL A 80 -37.55 54.28 -40.63
CA VAL A 80 -36.46 54.23 -41.60
C VAL A 80 -36.96 53.48 -42.82
N ASN A 81 -37.16 54.18 -43.93
CA ASN A 81 -37.27 53.57 -45.24
C ASN A 81 -35.87 53.15 -45.67
N VAL A 82 -35.56 51.86 -45.46
CA VAL A 82 -34.23 51.30 -45.72
C VAL A 82 -33.89 51.37 -47.21
N SER A 83 -32.62 51.50 -47.55
CA SER A 83 -32.13 51.57 -48.93
C SER A 83 -32.45 50.29 -49.71
N CYS A 84 -32.53 50.40 -51.04
CA CYS A 84 -32.74 49.27 -51.94
C CYS A 84 -31.69 48.16 -51.68
N PRO A 85 -32.10 46.87 -51.53
CA PRO A 85 -31.17 45.78 -51.28
C PRO A 85 -30.29 45.47 -52.49
N SER A 86 -29.09 44.94 -52.25
CA SER A 86 -28.22 44.38 -53.28
C SER A 86 -28.81 43.11 -53.91
N ALA A 87 -28.18 42.58 -54.96
CA ALA A 87 -28.57 41.29 -55.56
C ALA A 87 -28.49 40.12 -54.55
N ALA A 88 -27.59 40.22 -53.55
CA ALA A 88 -27.49 39.29 -52.43
C ALA A 88 -28.59 39.47 -51.37
N GLY A 89 -29.46 40.49 -51.51
CA GLY A 89 -30.53 40.81 -50.58
C GLY A 89 -30.09 41.65 -49.37
N VAL A 90 -28.95 42.34 -49.45
CA VAL A 90 -28.40 43.16 -48.35
C VAL A 90 -28.73 44.63 -48.56
N SER A 91 -29.47 45.25 -47.64
CA SER A 91 -29.73 46.69 -47.61
C SER A 91 -28.71 47.36 -46.68
N ILE A 92 -27.88 48.26 -47.22
CA ILE A 92 -26.87 49.00 -46.46
C ILE A 92 -27.36 50.42 -46.21
N ASN A 93 -27.36 50.83 -44.94
CA ASN A 93 -27.94 52.09 -44.47
C ASN A 93 -26.90 52.83 -43.62
N GLY A 94 -26.47 54.02 -44.07
CA GLY A 94 -25.47 54.86 -43.43
C GLY A 94 -26.08 55.95 -42.54
N TYR A 95 -25.49 56.15 -41.36
CA TYR A 95 -25.97 57.09 -40.33
C TYR A 95 -24.83 57.92 -39.75
N THR A 96 -25.12 59.16 -39.36
CA THR A 96 -24.26 59.91 -38.43
C THR A 96 -24.64 59.67 -36.97
N GLN A 97 -25.88 59.27 -36.69
CA GLN A 97 -26.35 58.80 -35.39
C GLN A 97 -27.42 57.72 -35.60
N PHE A 98 -27.33 56.62 -34.85
CA PHE A 98 -28.39 55.60 -34.81
C PHE A 98 -28.70 55.29 -33.35
N ASP A 99 -29.59 56.09 -32.77
CA ASP A 99 -30.14 55.85 -31.43
C ASP A 99 -31.59 55.39 -31.54
N VAL A 100 -31.93 54.38 -30.75
CA VAL A 100 -33.29 53.85 -30.64
C VAL A 100 -33.89 54.39 -29.34
N PRO A 101 -34.81 55.37 -29.38
CA PRO A 101 -35.49 55.84 -28.18
C PRO A 101 -36.38 54.74 -27.58
N LYS A 102 -36.84 54.92 -26.34
CA LYS A 102 -37.74 53.96 -25.66
C LYS A 102 -38.99 53.58 -26.46
N ALA A 103 -39.50 54.50 -27.28
CA ALA A 103 -40.65 54.26 -28.14
C ALA A 103 -40.37 53.26 -29.28
N GLY A 104 -39.10 53.04 -29.64
CA GLY A 104 -38.68 52.16 -30.72
C GLY A 104 -38.34 52.88 -32.03
N VAL A 105 -37.89 52.09 -33.01
CA VAL A 105 -37.60 52.49 -34.40
C VAL A 105 -38.10 51.39 -35.33
N ILE A 106 -38.74 51.78 -36.43
CA ILE A 106 -39.22 50.85 -37.45
C ILE A 106 -38.32 50.91 -38.68
N LEU A 107 -37.77 49.77 -39.08
CA LEU A 107 -37.11 49.53 -40.36
C LEU A 107 -38.16 49.04 -41.36
N ASN A 108 -38.55 49.88 -42.31
CA ASN A 108 -39.60 49.56 -43.29
C ASN A 108 -39.03 48.70 -44.43
N ASN A 109 -39.23 47.39 -44.34
CA ASN A 109 -38.78 46.36 -45.28
C ASN A 109 -39.92 45.80 -46.15
N SER A 110 -40.97 46.60 -46.39
CA SER A 110 -42.15 46.21 -47.16
C SER A 110 -42.31 47.10 -48.40
N PRO A 111 -42.51 46.56 -49.62
CA PRO A 111 -42.83 47.38 -50.79
C PRO A 111 -44.29 47.85 -50.81
N THR A 112 -45.15 47.28 -49.95
CA THR A 112 -46.58 47.61 -49.84
C THR A 112 -46.92 48.08 -48.42
N ILE A 113 -48.13 48.63 -48.25
CA ILE A 113 -48.66 48.95 -46.91
C ILE A 113 -48.60 47.70 -46.03
N VAL A 114 -48.10 47.85 -44.81
CA VAL A 114 -47.94 46.76 -43.82
C VAL A 114 -48.32 47.26 -42.44
N ASN A 115 -48.84 46.37 -41.59
CA ASN A 115 -49.12 46.67 -40.19
C ASN A 115 -47.86 46.42 -39.35
N ALA A 116 -47.24 47.49 -38.85
CA ALA A 116 -46.16 47.43 -37.88
C ALA A 116 -46.73 47.34 -36.45
N GLN A 117 -46.12 46.51 -35.60
CA GLN A 117 -46.50 46.31 -34.20
C GLN A 117 -46.38 47.60 -33.38
N GLN A 118 -45.36 48.42 -33.64
CA GLN A 118 -45.11 49.65 -32.88
C GLN A 118 -45.95 50.85 -33.31
N ALA A 119 -46.29 50.97 -34.60
CA ALA A 119 -46.94 52.19 -35.15
C ALA A 119 -48.26 51.94 -35.89
N GLY A 120 -48.73 50.70 -36.02
CA GLY A 120 -49.89 50.36 -36.85
C GLY A 120 -49.56 50.34 -38.33
N TYR A 121 -50.55 50.64 -39.19
CA TYR A 121 -50.34 50.64 -40.64
C TYR A 121 -49.39 51.76 -41.09
N ILE A 122 -48.32 51.37 -41.77
CA ILE A 122 -47.37 52.27 -42.43
C ILE A 122 -47.40 52.06 -43.95
N ASN A 123 -47.07 53.12 -44.70
CA ASN A 123 -46.93 53.01 -46.15
C ASN A 123 -45.74 52.12 -46.54
N GLY A 124 -45.82 51.50 -47.72
CA GLY A 124 -44.70 50.77 -48.30
C GLY A 124 -43.46 51.64 -48.47
N ASN A 125 -42.29 51.03 -48.39
CA ASN A 125 -41.00 51.67 -48.57
C ASN A 125 -40.86 52.13 -50.03
N PRO A 126 -40.78 53.45 -50.29
CA PRO A 126 -40.69 54.00 -51.65
C PRO A 126 -39.38 53.64 -52.36
N ASN A 127 -38.38 53.09 -51.64
CA ASN A 127 -37.11 52.66 -52.21
C ASN A 127 -37.18 51.28 -52.89
N PHE A 128 -38.29 50.54 -52.73
CA PHE A 128 -38.42 49.15 -53.19
C PHE A 128 -39.33 49.03 -54.41
N ALA A 129 -38.98 48.10 -55.32
CA ALA A 129 -39.87 47.62 -56.37
C ALA A 129 -40.91 46.61 -55.84
N ALA A 130 -41.91 46.27 -56.65
CA ALA A 130 -42.91 45.27 -56.28
C ALA A 130 -42.26 43.91 -55.96
N ASN A 131 -42.61 43.32 -54.80
CA ASN A 131 -42.04 42.08 -54.25
C ASN A 131 -40.58 42.15 -53.79
N GLU A 132 -39.97 43.33 -53.75
CA GLU A 132 -38.61 43.50 -53.24
C GLU A 132 -38.61 43.64 -51.71
N SER A 133 -37.65 42.99 -51.05
CA SER A 133 -37.39 43.14 -49.63
C SER A 133 -35.96 42.70 -49.30
N ALA A 134 -35.33 43.35 -48.32
CA ALA A 134 -34.03 42.95 -47.82
C ALA A 134 -34.12 41.68 -46.97
N LYS A 135 -33.14 40.79 -47.13
CA LYS A 135 -32.89 39.64 -46.24
C LYS A 135 -32.00 40.04 -45.06
N VAL A 136 -31.10 41.00 -45.28
CA VAL A 136 -30.19 41.56 -44.28
C VAL A 136 -30.27 43.07 -44.35
N ILE A 137 -30.48 43.73 -43.21
CA ILE A 137 -30.52 45.19 -43.09
C ILE A 137 -29.34 45.62 -42.24
N VAL A 138 -28.34 46.24 -42.87
CA VAL A 138 -27.15 46.77 -42.21
C VAL A 138 -27.35 48.25 -41.89
N ASN A 139 -27.26 48.58 -40.60
CA ASN A 139 -27.28 49.95 -40.11
C ASN A 139 -25.89 50.34 -39.61
N GLN A 140 -25.16 51.14 -40.39
CA GLN A 140 -23.78 51.49 -40.13
C GLN A 140 -23.65 52.97 -39.74
N VAL A 141 -23.05 53.23 -38.58
CA VAL A 141 -22.79 54.59 -38.09
C VAL A 141 -21.37 55.01 -38.48
N ASN A 142 -21.24 56.14 -39.18
CA ASN A 142 -19.99 56.68 -39.71
C ASN A 142 -19.47 57.90 -38.91
N SER A 143 -19.83 58.01 -37.63
CA SER A 143 -19.41 59.10 -36.73
C SER A 143 -18.65 58.58 -35.52
N ARG A 144 -18.16 59.50 -34.68
CA ARG A 144 -17.50 59.20 -33.40
C ARG A 144 -18.46 59.02 -32.21
N ALA A 145 -19.77 59.10 -32.45
CA ALA A 145 -20.77 58.99 -31.42
C ALA A 145 -21.21 57.54 -31.25
N ALA A 146 -21.25 57.05 -30.01
CA ALA A 146 -21.77 55.73 -29.69
C ALA A 146 -23.30 55.68 -29.88
N SER A 147 -23.81 54.50 -30.23
CA SER A 147 -25.26 54.27 -30.38
C SER A 147 -25.91 53.95 -29.04
N GLN A 148 -27.07 54.53 -28.76
CA GLN A 148 -27.91 54.24 -27.61
C GLN A 148 -29.17 53.48 -28.05
N ILE A 149 -29.31 52.23 -27.63
CA ILE A 149 -30.42 51.36 -27.97
C ILE A 149 -31.33 51.19 -26.74
N ASN A 150 -32.30 52.08 -26.60
CA ASN A 150 -33.17 52.18 -25.42
C ASN A 150 -34.59 51.61 -25.65
N GLY A 151 -34.90 51.10 -26.84
CA GLY A 151 -36.19 50.55 -27.20
C GLY A 151 -36.08 49.49 -28.32
N TYR A 152 -37.21 49.01 -28.82
CA TYR A 152 -37.24 47.92 -29.79
C TYR A 152 -37.01 48.41 -31.23
N VAL A 153 -36.21 47.67 -32.00
CA VAL A 153 -36.08 47.82 -33.45
C VAL A 153 -37.03 46.84 -34.14
N GLU A 154 -37.99 47.34 -34.90
CA GLU A 154 -38.95 46.52 -35.63
C GLU A 154 -38.63 46.46 -37.11
N VAL A 155 -38.63 45.27 -37.71
CA VAL A 155 -38.67 45.11 -39.17
C VAL A 155 -40.12 45.03 -39.63
N ALA A 156 -40.64 46.07 -40.27
CA ALA A 156 -41.98 46.04 -40.84
C ALA A 156 -41.96 45.41 -42.24
N GLY A 157 -42.79 44.39 -42.50
CA GLY A 157 -42.76 43.63 -43.75
C GLY A 157 -42.11 42.26 -43.61
N ASN A 158 -41.33 41.86 -44.61
CA ASN A 158 -40.67 40.56 -44.62
C ASN A 158 -39.61 40.50 -43.51
N ARG A 159 -39.60 39.38 -42.78
CA ARG A 159 -38.63 39.09 -41.70
C ARG A 159 -37.20 39.15 -42.25
N ALA A 160 -36.32 39.85 -41.54
CA ALA A 160 -34.93 40.05 -41.98
C ALA A 160 -33.94 39.90 -40.81
N GLU A 161 -32.68 39.75 -41.16
CA GLU A 161 -31.56 39.97 -40.25
C GLU A 161 -31.32 41.48 -40.07
N VAL A 162 -31.00 41.91 -38.85
CA VAL A 162 -30.69 43.30 -38.54
C VAL A 162 -29.27 43.40 -37.96
N VAL A 163 -28.45 44.27 -38.56
CA VAL A 163 -27.12 44.62 -38.05
C VAL A 163 -27.12 46.08 -37.62
N ILE A 164 -26.55 46.35 -36.45
CA ILE A 164 -26.23 47.70 -35.97
C ILE A 164 -24.72 47.73 -35.76
N ALA A 165 -24.01 48.44 -36.63
CA ALA A 165 -22.56 48.53 -36.67
C ALA A 165 -22.08 49.95 -36.30
N ASN A 166 -21.38 50.09 -35.18
CA ASN A 166 -20.84 51.37 -34.73
C ASN A 166 -19.50 51.19 -33.98
N GLY A 167 -18.39 51.55 -34.65
CA GLY A 167 -17.04 51.43 -34.08
C GLY A 167 -16.77 52.28 -32.84
N SER A 168 -17.60 53.29 -32.58
CA SER A 168 -17.50 54.13 -31.38
C SER A 168 -18.07 53.45 -30.13
N GLY A 169 -18.82 52.35 -30.29
CA GLY A 169 -19.46 51.61 -29.20
C GLY A 169 -20.98 51.63 -29.28
N ILE A 170 -21.61 50.72 -28.53
CA ILE A 170 -23.05 50.54 -28.45
C ILE A 170 -23.44 50.41 -26.97
N SER A 171 -24.42 51.18 -26.51
CA SER A 171 -25.04 51.04 -25.19
C SER A 171 -26.48 50.60 -25.35
N VAL A 172 -26.92 49.61 -24.57
CA VAL A 172 -28.28 49.06 -24.62
C VAL A 172 -28.94 49.19 -23.25
N ASN A 173 -30.15 49.73 -23.23
CA ASN A 173 -30.95 49.90 -22.01
C ASN A 173 -32.45 49.74 -22.30
N GLY A 174 -32.92 48.50 -22.31
CA GLY A 174 -34.29 48.15 -22.72
C GLY A 174 -34.42 47.95 -24.24
N GLY A 175 -33.32 47.59 -24.90
CA GLY A 175 -33.33 47.27 -26.33
C GLY A 175 -33.99 45.93 -26.63
N GLY A 176 -34.49 45.78 -27.85
CA GLY A 176 -35.04 44.51 -28.34
C GLY A 176 -35.31 44.54 -29.83
N PHE A 177 -35.80 43.42 -30.37
CA PHE A 177 -36.05 43.27 -31.80
C PHE A 177 -37.43 42.69 -32.07
N ILE A 178 -38.09 43.15 -33.13
CA ILE A 178 -39.39 42.65 -33.58
C ILE A 178 -39.25 42.22 -35.05
N ASN A 179 -39.76 41.03 -35.36
CA ASN A 179 -39.71 40.45 -36.71
C ASN A 179 -38.29 40.34 -37.28
N THR A 180 -37.35 39.95 -36.43
CA THR A 180 -35.94 39.77 -36.78
C THR A 180 -35.54 38.30 -36.68
N SER A 181 -34.84 37.76 -37.68
CA SER A 181 -34.31 36.38 -37.66
C SER A 181 -33.04 36.30 -36.82
N ARG A 182 -32.09 37.19 -37.13
CA ARG A 182 -30.81 37.32 -36.45
C ARG A 182 -30.53 38.80 -36.17
N ALA A 183 -30.04 39.09 -34.97
CA ALA A 183 -29.72 40.44 -34.54
C ALA A 183 -28.22 40.52 -34.23
N ILE A 184 -27.51 41.39 -34.94
CA ILE A 184 -26.07 41.59 -34.76
C ILE A 184 -25.82 43.00 -34.26
N LEU A 185 -25.28 43.11 -33.05
CA LEU A 185 -24.72 44.36 -32.54
C LEU A 185 -23.20 44.26 -32.67
N THR A 186 -22.58 45.18 -33.39
CA THR A 186 -21.14 45.11 -33.65
C THR A 186 -20.45 46.46 -33.55
N THR A 187 -19.22 46.46 -33.00
CA THR A 187 -18.31 47.60 -33.12
C THR A 187 -17.33 47.41 -34.28
N GLY A 188 -17.43 46.30 -35.00
CA GLY A 188 -16.66 46.07 -36.20
C GLY A 188 -17.24 46.77 -37.43
N THR A 189 -16.37 47.12 -38.37
CA THR A 189 -16.78 47.60 -39.69
C THR A 189 -17.25 46.41 -40.54
N PRO A 190 -18.46 46.46 -41.14
CA PRO A 190 -18.95 45.38 -41.99
C PRO A 190 -18.12 45.23 -43.28
N ASN A 191 -17.84 43.99 -43.66
CA ASN A 191 -17.14 43.63 -44.89
C ASN A 191 -18.14 43.09 -45.93
N PHE A 192 -17.96 43.46 -47.21
CA PHE A 192 -18.85 43.06 -48.30
C PHE A 192 -18.08 42.42 -49.46
N GLY A 193 -18.68 41.39 -50.06
CA GLY A 193 -18.18 40.72 -51.25
C GLY A 193 -18.51 41.48 -52.55
N PRO A 194 -17.97 41.02 -53.70
CA PRO A 194 -18.17 41.67 -55.00
C PRO A 194 -19.62 41.73 -55.47
N ASP A 195 -20.47 40.81 -55.00
CA ASP A 195 -21.91 40.71 -55.27
C ASP A 195 -22.78 41.49 -54.28
N GLY A 196 -22.16 42.19 -53.32
CA GLY A 196 -22.84 42.91 -52.25
C GLY A 196 -23.37 42.01 -51.12
N SER A 197 -22.94 40.75 -51.06
CA SER A 197 -23.14 39.90 -49.88
C SER A 197 -22.26 40.39 -48.72
N ARG A 198 -22.67 40.16 -47.48
CA ARG A 198 -21.85 40.47 -46.30
C ARG A 198 -20.99 39.27 -45.94
N THR A 199 -19.67 39.47 -45.83
CA THR A 199 -18.71 38.40 -45.54
C THR A 199 -18.26 38.36 -44.08
N GLY A 200 -18.35 39.48 -43.34
CA GLY A 200 -17.94 39.50 -41.93
C GLY A 200 -17.79 40.90 -41.35
N PHE A 201 -16.98 41.01 -40.29
CA PHE A 201 -16.74 42.26 -39.56
C PHE A 201 -15.26 42.40 -39.17
N ASN A 202 -14.68 43.60 -39.31
CA ASN A 202 -13.36 43.92 -38.76
C ASN A 202 -13.53 44.73 -37.47
N VAL A 203 -13.20 44.12 -36.33
CA VAL A 203 -13.26 44.71 -35.00
C VAL A 203 -11.86 45.17 -34.59
N THR A 204 -11.63 46.48 -34.47
CA THR A 204 -10.36 47.03 -33.96
C THR A 204 -10.51 47.70 -32.59
N GLY A 205 -11.74 48.08 -32.20
CA GLY A 205 -12.03 48.86 -31.00
C GLY A 205 -13.52 48.82 -30.62
N GLY A 206 -13.89 49.66 -29.65
CA GLY A 206 -15.28 49.84 -29.21
C GLY A 206 -15.76 48.81 -28.19
N ASN A 207 -16.72 49.23 -27.36
CA ASN A 207 -17.36 48.40 -26.33
C ASN A 207 -18.87 48.30 -26.58
N ILE A 208 -19.45 47.14 -26.28
CA ILE A 208 -20.91 46.98 -26.16
C ILE A 208 -21.26 46.89 -24.67
N SER A 209 -22.04 47.84 -24.16
CA SER A 209 -22.51 47.88 -22.78
C SER A 209 -24.00 47.60 -22.70
N ILE A 210 -24.39 46.55 -21.99
CA ILE A 210 -25.79 46.24 -21.67
C ILE A 210 -26.04 46.68 -20.23
N GLN A 211 -27.01 47.57 -20.02
CA GLN A 211 -27.27 48.23 -18.74
C GLN A 211 -28.78 48.46 -18.52
N GLY A 212 -29.16 48.91 -17.32
CA GLY A 212 -30.55 49.26 -17.00
C GLY A 212 -31.52 48.10 -17.23
N ALA A 213 -32.48 48.28 -18.15
CA ALA A 213 -33.50 47.27 -18.46
C ALA A 213 -32.98 46.10 -19.33
N GLY A 214 -31.73 46.13 -19.78
CA GLY A 214 -31.10 45.02 -20.50
C GLY A 214 -31.44 44.94 -21.99
N LEU A 215 -31.27 43.74 -22.56
CA LEU A 215 -31.56 43.42 -23.96
C LEU A 215 -32.55 42.24 -24.00
N ASN A 216 -33.76 42.46 -24.53
CA ASN A 216 -34.73 41.39 -24.76
C ASN A 216 -34.79 41.02 -26.25
N ALA A 217 -34.20 39.88 -26.58
CA ALA A 217 -34.21 39.28 -27.91
C ALA A 217 -34.64 37.80 -27.84
N SER A 218 -35.48 37.45 -26.85
CA SER A 218 -36.00 36.09 -26.64
C SER A 218 -36.81 35.53 -27.83
N ASN A 219 -37.32 36.41 -28.69
CA ASN A 219 -38.02 36.08 -29.93
C ASN A 219 -37.09 35.95 -31.16
N VAL A 220 -35.82 36.34 -31.06
CA VAL A 220 -34.84 36.28 -32.16
C VAL A 220 -34.16 34.90 -32.17
N ASP A 221 -33.94 34.34 -33.35
CA ASP A 221 -33.36 32.99 -33.48
C ASP A 221 -31.87 32.98 -33.12
N GLN A 222 -31.15 34.06 -33.45
CA GLN A 222 -29.75 34.24 -33.11
C GLN A 222 -29.42 35.70 -32.78
N VAL A 223 -28.64 35.92 -31.73
CA VAL A 223 -28.12 37.23 -31.34
C VAL A 223 -26.61 37.13 -31.29
N ASP A 224 -25.93 38.03 -32.00
CA ASP A 224 -24.47 38.13 -31.98
C ASP A 224 -24.04 39.50 -31.46
N LEU A 225 -23.18 39.48 -30.45
CA LEU A 225 -22.49 40.66 -29.93
C LEU A 225 -21.02 40.54 -30.36
N ILE A 226 -20.60 41.39 -31.29
CA ILE A 226 -19.27 41.32 -31.92
C ILE A 226 -18.54 42.63 -31.65
N SER A 227 -17.63 42.66 -30.69
CA SER A 227 -16.96 43.91 -30.30
C SER A 227 -15.60 43.67 -29.68
N ARG A 228 -14.79 44.71 -29.45
CA ARG A 228 -13.51 44.48 -28.76
C ARG A 228 -13.71 44.04 -27.31
N ALA A 229 -14.69 44.62 -26.64
CA ALA A 229 -15.15 44.20 -25.32
C ALA A 229 -16.68 44.25 -25.19
N VAL A 230 -17.23 43.45 -24.28
CA VAL A 230 -18.65 43.44 -23.91
C VAL A 230 -18.78 43.52 -22.39
N GLN A 231 -19.67 44.40 -21.92
CA GLN A 231 -20.07 44.49 -20.51
C GLN A 231 -21.56 44.17 -20.39
N ALA A 232 -21.89 43.13 -19.65
CA ALA A 232 -23.27 42.74 -19.34
C ALA A 232 -23.60 43.12 -17.90
N ASN A 233 -24.07 44.35 -17.70
CA ASN A 233 -24.49 44.88 -16.40
C ASN A 233 -26.00 44.73 -16.13
N ALA A 234 -26.74 44.20 -17.09
CA ALA A 234 -28.17 43.87 -17.01
C ALA A 234 -28.46 42.60 -17.81
N ALA A 235 -29.69 42.08 -17.74
CA ALA A 235 -30.06 40.83 -18.37
C ALA A 235 -30.07 40.90 -19.90
N ILE A 236 -29.54 39.87 -20.55
CA ILE A 236 -29.63 39.59 -21.98
C ILE A 236 -30.47 38.32 -22.14
N TYR A 237 -31.58 38.41 -22.87
CA TYR A 237 -32.43 37.27 -23.21
C TYR A 237 -32.34 36.98 -24.71
N ALA A 238 -32.07 35.74 -25.12
CA ALA A 238 -31.98 35.33 -26.52
C ALA A 238 -32.36 33.85 -26.70
N LYS A 239 -32.60 33.36 -27.93
CA LYS A 239 -32.61 31.90 -28.17
C LYS A 239 -31.19 31.35 -28.28
N ASN A 240 -30.40 31.87 -29.22
CA ASN A 240 -28.98 31.55 -29.33
C ASN A 240 -28.19 32.84 -29.15
N LEU A 241 -27.31 32.90 -28.16
CA LEU A 241 -26.46 34.07 -27.90
C LEU A 241 -25.00 33.73 -28.23
N ASN A 242 -24.40 34.52 -29.11
CA ASN A 242 -22.98 34.48 -29.38
C ASN A 242 -22.34 35.82 -29.01
N VAL A 243 -21.21 35.77 -28.33
CA VAL A 243 -20.42 36.93 -27.96
C VAL A 243 -18.98 36.69 -28.42
N VAL A 244 -18.52 37.45 -29.39
CA VAL A 244 -17.16 37.35 -29.94
C VAL A 244 -16.42 38.64 -29.63
N THR A 245 -15.32 38.51 -28.89
CA THR A 245 -14.57 39.64 -28.34
C THR A 245 -13.08 39.60 -28.66
N GLY A 246 -12.47 40.79 -28.63
CA GLY A 246 -11.10 41.05 -29.05
C GLY A 246 -11.00 41.70 -30.43
N ALA A 247 -9.81 42.16 -30.79
CA ALA A 247 -9.51 42.68 -32.11
C ALA A 247 -9.44 41.54 -33.13
N ASN A 248 -10.49 41.41 -33.96
CA ASN A 248 -10.66 40.29 -34.88
C ASN A 248 -11.23 40.69 -36.24
N HIS A 249 -10.92 39.91 -37.26
CA HIS A 249 -11.82 39.68 -38.37
C HIS A 249 -12.77 38.53 -38.00
N VAL A 250 -14.07 38.77 -38.01
CA VAL A 250 -15.10 37.79 -37.64
C VAL A 250 -15.93 37.45 -38.86
N ASP A 251 -15.94 36.17 -39.23
CA ASP A 251 -16.74 35.66 -40.34
C ASP A 251 -18.24 35.73 -40.02
N HIS A 252 -19.04 36.09 -41.01
CA HIS A 252 -20.47 36.29 -40.87
C HIS A 252 -21.22 34.99 -40.49
N ASP A 253 -20.97 33.89 -41.18
CA ASP A 253 -21.77 32.67 -41.07
C ASP A 253 -21.30 31.79 -39.92
N THR A 254 -19.99 31.62 -39.83
CA THR A 254 -19.33 30.69 -38.90
C THR A 254 -19.00 31.34 -37.55
N LEU A 255 -18.95 32.67 -37.48
CA LEU A 255 -18.43 33.43 -36.34
C LEU A 255 -16.98 33.10 -35.97
N ASN A 256 -16.24 32.48 -36.89
CA ASN A 256 -14.81 32.25 -36.72
C ASN A 256 -14.09 33.61 -36.62
N ALA A 257 -13.29 33.77 -35.57
CA ALA A 257 -12.54 34.98 -35.29
C ALA A 257 -11.06 34.77 -35.60
N THR A 258 -10.52 35.56 -36.53
CA THR A 258 -9.08 35.62 -36.82
C THR A 258 -8.51 36.91 -36.22
N PRO A 259 -7.52 36.83 -35.32
CA PRO A 259 -6.97 38.02 -34.66
C PRO A 259 -6.41 39.05 -35.67
N ILE A 260 -6.66 40.33 -35.40
CA ILE A 260 -6.07 41.47 -36.11
C ILE A 260 -5.48 42.47 -35.10
N ALA A 261 -4.83 43.53 -35.59
CA ALA A 261 -4.32 44.60 -34.72
C ALA A 261 -5.47 45.43 -34.12
N GLY A 262 -5.47 45.61 -32.80
CA GLY A 262 -6.42 46.46 -32.08
C GLY A 262 -5.95 47.93 -31.94
N ASP A 263 -6.91 48.83 -31.78
CA ASP A 263 -6.68 50.27 -31.62
C ASP A 263 -6.43 50.64 -30.15
N GLY A 264 -5.19 50.94 -29.79
CA GLY A 264 -4.84 51.30 -28.41
C GLY A 264 -4.76 50.10 -27.45
N PRO A 265 -4.63 50.34 -26.13
CA PRO A 265 -4.37 49.29 -25.15
C PRO A 265 -5.48 48.24 -25.13
N ALA A 266 -5.10 46.98 -24.87
CA ALA A 266 -6.05 45.89 -24.65
C ALA A 266 -6.96 46.19 -23.45
N PRO A 267 -8.24 45.78 -23.50
CA PRO A 267 -9.14 45.93 -22.36
C PRO A 267 -8.69 45.02 -21.19
N GLY A 268 -9.06 45.37 -19.96
CA GLY A 268 -8.73 44.55 -18.79
C GLY A 268 -9.49 43.20 -18.76
N VAL A 269 -10.71 43.18 -19.29
CA VAL A 269 -11.56 41.99 -19.45
C VAL A 269 -12.29 42.13 -20.78
N SER A 270 -12.35 41.05 -21.57
CA SER A 270 -13.01 41.03 -22.87
C SER A 270 -14.53 40.90 -22.73
N ILE A 271 -14.99 40.08 -21.79
CA ILE A 271 -16.40 39.90 -21.44
C ILE A 271 -16.53 39.99 -19.92
N ASP A 272 -17.25 40.99 -19.43
CA ASP A 272 -17.51 41.21 -18.00
C ASP A 272 -19.01 41.15 -17.72
N VAL A 273 -19.45 40.10 -17.03
CA VAL A 273 -20.83 39.94 -16.55
C VAL A 273 -20.86 40.26 -15.06
N SER A 274 -21.50 41.38 -14.71
CA SER A 274 -21.54 41.82 -13.32
C SER A 274 -22.57 41.04 -12.49
N ASN A 275 -22.53 41.18 -11.16
CA ASN A 275 -23.47 40.52 -10.24
C ASN A 275 -24.94 40.88 -10.49
N LEU A 276 -25.20 42.03 -11.13
CA LEU A 276 -26.55 42.49 -11.50
C LEU A 276 -26.93 42.09 -12.93
N GLY A 277 -25.96 41.62 -13.72
CA GLY A 277 -26.14 41.18 -15.09
C GLY A 277 -26.42 39.69 -15.23
N GLY A 278 -26.78 39.29 -16.43
CA GLY A 278 -26.89 37.87 -16.78
C GLY A 278 -27.21 37.64 -18.24
N MET A 279 -26.88 36.46 -18.74
CA MET A 279 -27.17 35.99 -20.09
C MET A 279 -28.02 34.73 -19.99
N TYR A 280 -29.21 34.79 -20.58
CA TYR A 280 -30.22 33.74 -20.54
C TYR A 280 -30.58 33.36 -21.98
N ALA A 281 -30.18 32.16 -22.41
CA ALA A 281 -30.48 31.67 -23.74
C ALA A 281 -30.66 30.16 -23.80
N ASN A 282 -31.12 29.60 -24.93
CA ASN A 282 -31.11 28.16 -25.15
C ASN A 282 -29.66 27.65 -25.24
N ARG A 283 -28.82 28.34 -26.01
CA ARG A 283 -27.39 28.10 -26.18
C ARG A 283 -26.61 29.40 -26.02
N ILE A 284 -25.44 29.33 -25.39
CA ILE A 284 -24.56 30.47 -25.14
C ILE A 284 -23.14 30.14 -25.65
N MET A 285 -22.52 31.05 -26.40
CA MET A 285 -21.11 30.97 -26.82
C MET A 285 -20.40 32.29 -26.56
N LEU A 286 -19.32 32.25 -25.78
CA LEU A 286 -18.48 33.40 -25.46
C LEU A 286 -17.05 33.09 -25.92
N VAL A 287 -16.50 33.97 -26.76
CA VAL A 287 -15.14 33.84 -27.30
C VAL A 287 -14.40 35.14 -27.05
N GLY A 288 -13.24 35.08 -26.39
CA GLY A 288 -12.30 36.18 -26.24
C GLY A 288 -10.94 35.81 -26.82
N THR A 289 -10.50 36.53 -27.83
CA THR A 289 -9.32 36.13 -28.62
C THR A 289 -8.05 36.93 -28.33
N GLU A 290 -8.15 38.06 -27.61
CA GLU A 290 -6.97 38.86 -27.28
C GLU A 290 -6.12 38.15 -26.21
N ASN A 291 -4.84 37.96 -26.51
CA ASN A 291 -3.89 37.30 -25.63
C ASN A 291 -3.78 38.01 -24.27
N GLY A 292 -3.93 37.26 -23.18
CA GLY A 292 -3.87 37.78 -21.82
C GLY A 292 -5.14 38.52 -21.35
N VAL A 293 -6.16 38.64 -22.20
CA VAL A 293 -7.42 39.32 -21.86
C VAL A 293 -8.46 38.30 -21.44
N GLY A 294 -8.83 38.33 -20.16
CA GLY A 294 -9.73 37.36 -19.56
C GLY A 294 -11.22 37.54 -19.85
N VAL A 295 -12.01 36.62 -19.32
CA VAL A 295 -13.48 36.66 -19.23
C VAL A 295 -13.87 36.56 -17.76
N SER A 296 -14.79 37.40 -17.30
CA SER A 296 -15.29 37.37 -15.93
C SER A 296 -16.81 37.22 -15.92
N ASN A 297 -17.30 36.18 -15.24
CA ASN A 297 -18.70 36.00 -14.92
C ASN A 297 -18.91 36.06 -13.40
N LYS A 298 -19.48 37.16 -12.92
CA LYS A 298 -19.96 37.31 -11.53
C LYS A 298 -21.49 37.29 -11.43
N GLY A 299 -22.17 37.34 -12.57
CA GLY A 299 -23.64 37.27 -12.69
C GLY A 299 -24.12 35.86 -13.00
N VAL A 300 -25.08 35.75 -13.92
CA VAL A 300 -25.66 34.46 -14.34
C VAL A 300 -25.41 34.22 -15.83
N LEU A 301 -24.85 33.07 -16.19
CA LEU A 301 -24.88 32.51 -17.53
C LEU A 301 -25.75 31.25 -17.48
N ALA A 302 -26.85 31.23 -18.22
CA ALA A 302 -27.82 30.13 -18.19
C ALA A 302 -28.20 29.67 -19.60
N ALA A 303 -27.68 28.51 -20.01
CA ALA A 303 -28.04 27.82 -21.24
C ALA A 303 -29.17 26.79 -20.98
N GLN A 304 -30.41 27.20 -21.24
CA GLN A 304 -31.63 26.54 -20.77
C GLN A 304 -32.03 25.30 -21.57
N ALA A 305 -31.53 25.14 -22.80
CA ALA A 305 -31.87 23.98 -23.64
C ALA A 305 -30.67 23.35 -24.38
N GLY A 306 -29.46 23.90 -24.25
CA GLY A 306 -28.28 23.42 -24.95
C GLY A 306 -26.98 23.78 -24.24
N ASP A 307 -25.91 23.87 -25.02
CA ASP A 307 -24.55 24.01 -24.52
C ASP A 307 -24.18 25.45 -24.14
N LEU A 308 -23.18 25.56 -23.27
CA LEU A 308 -22.51 26.80 -22.89
C LEU A 308 -21.01 26.66 -23.19
N ILE A 309 -20.51 27.48 -24.11
CA ILE A 309 -19.10 27.48 -24.53
C ILE A 309 -18.45 28.78 -24.07
N LEU A 310 -17.32 28.67 -23.37
CA LEU A 310 -16.46 29.77 -22.93
C LEU A 310 -15.06 29.50 -23.47
N THR A 311 -14.52 30.41 -24.28
CA THR A 311 -13.14 30.32 -24.75
C THR A 311 -12.46 31.67 -24.56
N THR A 312 -11.31 31.69 -23.91
CA THR A 312 -10.54 32.92 -23.69
C THR A 312 -9.04 32.67 -23.82
N GLN A 313 -8.34 33.58 -24.50
CA GLN A 313 -6.88 33.62 -24.53
C GLN A 313 -6.25 34.28 -23.28
N GLY A 314 -7.06 34.56 -22.25
CA GLY A 314 -6.61 35.03 -20.94
C GLY A 314 -7.12 34.13 -19.81
N LYS A 315 -7.36 34.73 -18.64
CA LYS A 315 -7.92 34.06 -17.46
C LYS A 315 -9.44 34.00 -17.50
N LEU A 316 -10.03 32.87 -17.11
CA LEU A 316 -11.48 32.74 -16.93
C LEU A 316 -11.84 32.80 -15.45
N VAL A 317 -12.71 33.73 -15.06
CA VAL A 317 -13.19 33.88 -13.68
C VAL A 317 -14.69 33.59 -13.63
N LEU A 318 -15.08 32.54 -12.92
CA LEU A 318 -16.46 32.05 -12.73
C LEU A 318 -16.85 32.22 -11.26
N ALA A 319 -17.21 33.44 -10.88
CA ALA A 319 -17.61 33.79 -9.51
C ALA A 319 -19.13 33.79 -9.30
N GLY A 320 -19.91 33.76 -10.38
CA GLY A 320 -21.37 33.74 -10.37
C GLY A 320 -21.96 32.35 -10.63
N GLN A 321 -23.06 32.29 -11.39
CA GLN A 321 -23.67 31.06 -11.85
C GLN A 321 -23.35 30.83 -13.34
N THR A 322 -22.91 29.63 -13.68
CA THR A 322 -22.63 29.19 -15.05
C THR A 322 -23.30 27.83 -15.24
N ASN A 323 -24.53 27.82 -15.74
CA ASN A 323 -25.38 26.64 -15.79
C ASN A 323 -25.75 26.28 -17.23
N ALA A 324 -25.71 24.98 -17.56
CA ALA A 324 -26.18 24.46 -18.84
C ALA A 324 -27.05 23.21 -18.66
N SER A 325 -28.13 23.11 -19.45
CA SER A 325 -28.88 21.86 -19.63
C SER A 325 -28.17 20.88 -20.58
N GLY A 326 -27.34 21.39 -21.48
CA GLY A 326 -26.38 20.62 -22.27
C GLY A 326 -25.03 20.52 -21.55
N ASN A 327 -23.97 20.64 -22.34
CA ASN A 327 -22.58 20.60 -21.90
C ASN A 327 -22.06 22.00 -21.57
N ILE A 328 -21.06 22.07 -20.69
CA ILE A 328 -20.21 23.25 -20.51
C ILE A 328 -18.82 22.94 -21.05
N SER A 329 -18.32 23.76 -21.96
CA SER A 329 -16.92 23.76 -22.40
C SER A 329 -16.25 25.06 -22.00
N ALA A 330 -15.35 25.01 -21.02
CA ALA A 330 -14.62 26.16 -20.49
C ALA A 330 -13.13 26.03 -20.82
N ILE A 331 -12.65 26.83 -21.77
CA ILE A 331 -11.28 26.81 -22.27
C ILE A 331 -10.63 28.16 -21.98
N ALA A 332 -9.51 28.16 -21.25
CA ALA A 332 -8.79 29.38 -20.90
C ALA A 332 -7.28 29.19 -21.06
N HIS A 333 -6.54 30.23 -21.44
CA HIS A 333 -5.09 30.15 -21.49
C HIS A 333 -4.46 30.32 -20.09
N ASP A 334 -4.74 31.42 -19.40
CA ASP A 334 -4.01 31.83 -18.18
C ASP A 334 -4.60 31.29 -16.86
N GLY A 335 -5.46 30.28 -16.95
CA GLY A 335 -6.09 29.64 -15.79
C GLY A 335 -7.59 29.87 -15.68
N ILE A 336 -8.20 29.11 -14.78
CA ILE A 336 -9.64 29.12 -14.47
C ILE A 336 -9.81 29.26 -12.96
N ASP A 337 -10.50 30.31 -12.51
CA ASP A 337 -10.91 30.46 -11.12
C ASP A 337 -12.42 30.27 -11.01
N ASN A 338 -12.86 29.21 -10.35
CA ASN A 338 -14.26 28.95 -10.06
C ASN A 338 -14.54 29.10 -8.57
N SER A 339 -15.12 30.24 -8.18
CA SER A 339 -15.62 30.48 -6.82
C SER A 339 -17.15 30.45 -6.73
N GLY A 340 -17.82 30.42 -7.88
CA GLY A 340 -19.27 30.33 -8.00
C GLY A 340 -19.78 28.91 -8.24
N THR A 341 -20.93 28.79 -8.91
CA THR A 341 -21.50 27.50 -9.33
C THR A 341 -21.35 27.34 -10.83
N THR A 342 -20.57 26.35 -11.25
CA THR A 342 -20.45 25.94 -12.65
C THR A 342 -20.95 24.51 -12.78
N TYR A 343 -22.13 24.35 -13.39
CA TYR A 343 -22.87 23.10 -13.37
C TYR A 343 -23.57 22.75 -14.69
N ALA A 344 -23.37 21.51 -15.16
CA ALA A 344 -23.99 20.99 -16.38
C ALA A 344 -24.90 19.79 -16.09
N GLN A 345 -26.06 19.72 -16.75
CA GLN A 345 -26.90 18.51 -16.71
C GLN A 345 -26.37 17.39 -17.61
N GLN A 346 -25.47 17.70 -18.54
CA GLN A 346 -24.68 16.71 -19.28
C GLN A 346 -23.25 16.72 -18.77
N ASN A 347 -22.28 17.13 -19.61
CA ASN A 347 -20.86 17.06 -19.29
C ASN A 347 -20.24 18.44 -19.02
N ILE A 348 -19.19 18.47 -18.21
CA ILE A 348 -18.28 19.63 -18.10
C ILE A 348 -16.91 19.24 -18.67
N SER A 349 -16.35 20.12 -19.50
CA SER A 349 -14.93 20.09 -19.88
C SER A 349 -14.30 21.44 -19.53
N ALA A 350 -13.40 21.46 -18.55
CA ALA A 350 -12.64 22.63 -18.14
C ALA A 350 -11.17 22.41 -18.47
N SER A 351 -10.62 23.20 -19.40
CA SER A 351 -9.27 23.03 -19.91
C SER A 351 -8.48 24.34 -19.87
N THR A 352 -7.27 24.29 -19.33
CA THR A 352 -6.36 25.41 -19.33
C THR A 352 -4.90 24.98 -19.32
N VAL A 353 -3.99 25.81 -19.84
CA VAL A 353 -2.55 25.62 -19.66
C VAL A 353 -2.05 26.27 -18.37
N GLY A 354 -2.85 27.15 -17.76
CA GLY A 354 -2.63 27.70 -16.43
C GLY A 354 -3.19 26.82 -15.31
N ALA A 355 -3.28 27.37 -14.11
CA ALA A 355 -3.85 26.69 -12.95
C ALA A 355 -5.39 26.73 -12.99
N LEU A 356 -6.04 25.69 -12.47
CA LEU A 356 -7.46 25.70 -12.17
C LEU A 356 -7.67 25.70 -10.65
N THR A 357 -8.37 26.72 -10.15
CA THR A 357 -8.77 26.81 -8.74
C THR A 357 -10.29 26.70 -8.62
N ASN A 358 -10.76 25.85 -7.71
CA ASN A 358 -12.17 25.63 -7.44
C ASN A 358 -12.47 25.81 -5.95
N SER A 359 -13.04 26.93 -5.56
CA SER A 359 -13.55 27.16 -4.20
C SER A 359 -15.08 27.10 -4.10
N GLY A 360 -15.77 27.03 -5.25
CA GLY A 360 -17.22 26.87 -5.35
C GLY A 360 -17.64 25.46 -5.76
N THR A 361 -18.57 25.35 -6.71
CA THR A 361 -19.02 24.07 -7.29
C THR A 361 -18.59 24.00 -8.75
N LEU A 362 -17.87 22.93 -9.12
CA LEU A 362 -17.57 22.56 -10.51
C LEU A 362 -18.03 21.10 -10.69
N ALA A 363 -19.21 20.89 -11.26
CA ALA A 363 -19.80 19.57 -11.28
C ALA A 363 -20.77 19.28 -12.45
N ALA A 364 -20.95 18.00 -12.78
CA ALA A 364 -21.84 17.57 -13.86
C ALA A 364 -22.72 16.39 -13.44
N GLN A 365 -23.94 16.25 -13.99
CA GLN A 365 -24.75 15.04 -13.80
C GLN A 365 -24.25 13.85 -14.62
N GLN A 366 -23.47 14.07 -15.67
CA GLN A 366 -22.75 13.03 -16.41
C GLN A 366 -21.26 13.18 -16.10
N ASN A 367 -20.40 13.36 -17.11
CA ASN A 367 -18.96 13.34 -16.93
C ASN A 367 -18.39 14.74 -16.68
N ALA A 368 -17.31 14.81 -15.91
CA ALA A 368 -16.54 16.03 -15.73
C ALA A 368 -15.06 15.76 -16.03
N THR A 369 -14.50 16.58 -16.92
CA THR A 369 -13.08 16.55 -17.28
C THR A 369 -12.44 17.87 -16.92
N VAL A 370 -11.35 17.81 -16.16
CA VAL A 370 -10.54 18.96 -15.75
C VAL A 370 -9.09 18.74 -16.16
N SER A 371 -8.60 19.59 -17.05
CA SER A 371 -7.20 19.56 -17.53
C SER A 371 -6.54 20.91 -17.27
N ALA A 372 -5.47 20.93 -16.47
CA ALA A 372 -4.77 22.15 -16.07
C ALA A 372 -3.26 21.91 -15.88
N SER A 373 -2.47 22.96 -15.66
CA SER A 373 -1.09 22.78 -15.17
C SER A 373 -1.06 22.30 -13.72
N SER A 374 -1.96 22.84 -12.89
CA SER A 374 -2.27 22.40 -11.54
C SER A 374 -3.77 22.52 -11.27
N ILE A 375 -4.30 21.65 -10.40
CA ILE A 375 -5.70 21.65 -9.99
C ILE A 375 -5.74 21.81 -8.47
N ALA A 376 -6.45 22.81 -7.97
CA ALA A 376 -6.71 22.98 -6.54
C ALA A 376 -8.20 23.12 -6.31
N SER A 377 -8.77 22.27 -5.45
CA SER A 377 -10.18 22.35 -5.06
C SER A 377 -10.31 22.46 -3.54
N SER A 378 -10.93 23.55 -3.07
CA SER A 378 -11.44 23.73 -1.70
C SER A 378 -12.98 23.65 -1.64
N GLY A 379 -13.64 23.56 -2.80
CA GLY A 379 -15.09 23.41 -2.93
C GLY A 379 -15.52 22.04 -3.46
N THR A 380 -16.73 21.97 -4.03
CA THR A 380 -17.29 20.74 -4.63
C THR A 380 -16.72 20.53 -6.02
N LEU A 381 -16.15 19.35 -6.25
CA LEU A 381 -15.69 18.88 -7.55
C LEU A 381 -16.29 17.49 -7.79
N GLY A 382 -17.01 17.27 -8.89
CA GLY A 382 -17.59 15.97 -9.12
C GLY A 382 -18.28 15.71 -10.46
N ALA A 383 -18.51 14.42 -10.71
CA ALA A 383 -19.20 13.89 -11.87
C ALA A 383 -20.28 12.90 -11.42
N GLY A 384 -21.38 12.79 -12.17
CA GLY A 384 -22.52 11.98 -11.75
C GLY A 384 -23.27 12.55 -10.54
N VAL A 385 -23.09 13.84 -10.21
CA VAL A 385 -23.67 14.47 -9.02
C VAL A 385 -24.72 15.52 -9.39
N ASN A 386 -25.67 15.73 -8.49
CA ASN A 386 -26.61 16.86 -8.53
C ASN A 386 -25.87 18.18 -8.20
N GLY A 387 -26.53 19.31 -8.45
CA GLY A 387 -25.98 20.63 -8.14
C GLY A 387 -25.72 20.89 -6.64
N ASP A 388 -26.24 20.03 -5.77
CA ASP A 388 -25.99 20.02 -4.32
C ASP A 388 -24.82 19.10 -3.89
N GLY A 389 -24.15 18.43 -4.85
CA GLY A 389 -23.02 17.53 -4.59
C GLY A 389 -23.41 16.08 -4.25
N THR A 390 -24.71 15.75 -4.18
CA THR A 390 -25.17 14.37 -3.96
C THR A 390 -25.05 13.53 -5.23
N ILE A 391 -24.71 12.23 -5.12
CA ILE A 391 -24.65 11.33 -6.28
C ILE A 391 -26.06 11.16 -6.86
N ALA A 392 -26.18 11.36 -8.17
CA ALA A 392 -27.43 11.29 -8.93
C ALA A 392 -27.42 10.17 -9.97
N LYS A 393 -26.29 9.97 -10.65
CA LYS A 393 -26.11 9.06 -11.79
C LYS A 393 -24.67 8.54 -11.83
N SER A 394 -24.43 7.52 -12.65
CA SER A 394 -23.06 7.20 -13.07
C SER A 394 -22.51 8.35 -13.91
N GLY A 395 -21.30 8.79 -13.61
CA GLY A 395 -20.61 9.85 -14.33
C GLY A 395 -19.13 9.85 -13.98
N ASP A 396 -18.29 9.88 -15.02
CA ASP A 396 -16.85 9.72 -14.88
C ASP A 396 -16.17 11.07 -14.60
N LEU A 397 -15.23 11.06 -13.67
CA LEU A 397 -14.42 12.23 -13.32
C LEU A 397 -12.99 12.03 -13.80
N ILE A 398 -12.50 12.90 -14.66
CA ILE A 398 -11.12 12.92 -15.14
C ILE A 398 -10.44 14.20 -14.63
N LEU A 399 -9.34 14.05 -13.90
CA LEU A 399 -8.51 15.14 -13.40
C LEU A 399 -7.08 14.97 -13.95
N ALA A 400 -6.60 15.92 -14.73
CA ALA A 400 -5.27 15.89 -15.31
C ALA A 400 -4.50 17.19 -14.99
N ALA A 401 -3.51 17.10 -14.11
CA ALA A 401 -2.53 18.16 -13.85
C ALA A 401 -1.22 17.83 -14.56
N SER A 402 -1.00 18.42 -15.73
CA SER A 402 0.09 18.03 -16.65
C SER A 402 1.48 18.51 -16.23
N ALA A 403 1.57 19.48 -15.31
CA ALA A 403 2.85 20.11 -14.94
C ALA A 403 3.15 20.10 -13.43
N SER A 404 2.14 19.93 -12.57
CA SER A 404 2.28 20.07 -11.12
C SER A 404 1.22 19.24 -10.38
N ASP A 405 0.63 19.78 -9.33
CA ASP A 405 -0.12 19.06 -8.31
C ASP A 405 -1.63 19.03 -8.59
N ILE A 406 -2.29 18.01 -8.03
CA ILE A 406 -3.73 18.00 -7.77
C ILE A 406 -3.91 18.06 -6.25
N ASN A 407 -4.51 19.13 -5.74
CA ASN A 407 -4.77 19.32 -4.32
C ASN A 407 -6.27 19.36 -4.04
N LEU A 408 -6.76 18.30 -3.40
CA LEU A 408 -8.16 18.11 -2.98
C LEU A 408 -8.29 18.09 -1.44
N SER A 409 -7.27 18.59 -0.74
CA SER A 409 -7.17 18.50 0.73
C SER A 409 -8.35 19.21 1.41
N GLY A 410 -8.90 18.59 2.45
CA GLY A 410 -10.02 19.15 3.22
C GLY A 410 -11.37 19.20 2.50
N THR A 411 -11.50 18.59 1.31
CA THR A 411 -12.74 18.60 0.53
C THR A 411 -13.27 17.20 0.23
N THR A 412 -14.51 17.12 -0.24
CA THR A 412 -15.06 15.89 -0.82
C THR A 412 -15.13 16.02 -2.34
N THR A 413 -14.44 15.12 -3.04
CA THR A 413 -14.48 14.96 -4.50
C THR A 413 -15.13 13.63 -4.84
N THR A 414 -16.14 13.64 -5.71
CA THR A 414 -16.99 12.47 -5.96
C THR A 414 -17.19 12.22 -7.44
N ALA A 415 -16.99 10.97 -7.87
CA ALA A 415 -17.44 10.44 -9.15
C ALA A 415 -18.55 9.41 -8.92
N GLY A 416 -19.71 9.58 -9.55
CA GLY A 416 -20.76 8.55 -9.55
C GLY A 416 -20.38 7.30 -10.35
N GLY A 417 -19.46 7.43 -11.31
CA GLY A 417 -18.87 6.35 -12.10
C GLY A 417 -17.38 6.18 -11.80
N ALA A 418 -16.55 6.05 -12.85
CA ALA A 418 -15.11 5.88 -12.72
C ALA A 418 -14.41 7.20 -12.38
N LEU A 419 -13.25 7.11 -11.74
CA LEU A 419 -12.42 8.27 -11.42
C LEU A 419 -10.99 8.04 -11.92
N ASN A 420 -10.47 8.96 -12.74
CA ASN A 420 -9.09 8.94 -13.21
C ASN A 420 -8.40 10.26 -12.85
N ALA A 421 -7.42 10.21 -11.97
CA ALA A 421 -6.63 11.37 -11.57
C ALA A 421 -5.14 11.17 -11.89
N ASN A 422 -4.58 12.07 -12.68
CA ASN A 422 -3.18 12.08 -13.05
C ASN A 422 -2.52 13.42 -12.70
N ALA A 423 -1.55 13.41 -11.79
CA ALA A 423 -0.76 14.57 -11.42
C ALA A 423 0.72 14.37 -11.75
N ALA A 424 1.35 15.31 -12.44
CA ALA A 424 2.80 15.25 -12.65
C ALA A 424 3.58 15.35 -11.32
N GLY A 425 3.05 16.13 -10.35
CA GLY A 425 3.60 16.32 -9.02
C GLY A 425 2.90 15.49 -7.95
N THR A 426 2.39 16.16 -6.92
CA THR A 426 1.68 15.54 -5.79
C THR A 426 0.18 15.48 -6.03
N PHE A 427 -0.43 14.33 -5.79
CA PHE A 427 -1.87 14.17 -5.63
C PHE A 427 -2.20 14.12 -4.13
N SER A 428 -2.87 15.17 -3.59
CA SER A 428 -3.21 15.24 -2.17
C SER A 428 -4.71 15.17 -1.92
N VAL A 429 -5.11 14.26 -1.03
CA VAL A 429 -6.46 14.13 -0.45
C VAL A 429 -6.38 14.28 1.08
N SER A 430 -5.32 14.90 1.59
CA SER A 430 -5.09 15.03 3.03
C SER A 430 -6.28 15.71 3.73
N GLN A 431 -6.79 15.09 4.80
CA GLN A 431 -8.02 15.51 5.52
C GLN A 431 -9.27 15.65 4.63
N GLY A 432 -9.24 15.18 3.38
CA GLY A 432 -10.34 15.19 2.44
C GLY A 432 -10.89 13.79 2.19
N LYS A 433 -11.82 13.68 1.24
CA LYS A 433 -12.39 12.43 0.76
C LYS A 433 -12.44 12.43 -0.77
N LEU A 434 -11.88 11.40 -1.37
CA LEU A 434 -12.00 11.06 -2.79
C LEU A 434 -12.84 9.79 -2.89
N SER A 435 -13.93 9.82 -3.66
CA SER A 435 -14.76 8.64 -3.85
C SER A 435 -15.22 8.42 -5.28
N SER A 436 -15.28 7.15 -5.69
CA SER A 436 -15.82 6.71 -6.99
C SER A 436 -16.88 5.62 -6.81
N GLY A 437 -17.92 5.65 -7.65
CA GLY A 437 -18.94 4.59 -7.74
C GLY A 437 -18.48 3.37 -8.53
N ASP A 438 -17.46 3.53 -9.38
CA ASP A 438 -16.80 2.46 -10.15
C ASP A 438 -15.27 2.56 -9.99
N ALA A 439 -14.50 1.97 -10.92
CA ALA A 439 -13.05 1.87 -10.85
C ALA A 439 -12.37 3.22 -10.65
N MET A 440 -11.35 3.23 -9.78
CA MET A 440 -10.56 4.41 -9.47
C MET A 440 -9.10 4.19 -9.88
N HIS A 441 -8.57 5.12 -10.66
CA HIS A 441 -7.16 5.20 -10.98
C HIS A 441 -6.57 6.53 -10.51
N VAL A 442 -5.47 6.48 -9.76
CA VAL A 442 -4.70 7.63 -9.32
C VAL A 442 -3.24 7.40 -9.66
N SER A 443 -2.64 8.27 -10.46
CA SER A 443 -1.21 8.26 -10.79
C SER A 443 -0.56 9.59 -10.45
N ALA A 444 0.52 9.59 -9.66
CA ALA A 444 1.25 10.82 -9.33
C ALA A 444 2.73 10.58 -9.05
N SER A 445 3.53 11.65 -8.92
CA SER A 445 4.87 11.52 -8.34
C SER A 445 4.79 11.16 -6.85
N ASN A 446 3.98 11.90 -6.09
CA ASN A 446 3.67 11.58 -4.71
C ASN A 446 2.16 11.51 -4.52
N VAL A 447 1.70 10.61 -3.66
CA VAL A 447 0.29 10.57 -3.23
C VAL A 447 0.26 10.82 -1.73
N ALA A 448 -0.45 11.88 -1.31
CA ALA A 448 -0.59 12.28 0.09
C ALA A 448 -2.04 12.11 0.54
N ASN A 449 -2.27 11.14 1.43
CA ASN A 449 -3.56 10.82 2.04
C ASN A 449 -3.51 10.96 3.57
N THR A 450 -2.75 11.92 4.09
CA THR A 450 -2.60 12.10 5.54
C THR A 450 -3.94 12.49 6.16
N GLY A 451 -4.51 11.62 6.98
CA GLY A 451 -5.85 11.78 7.56
C GLY A 451 -6.99 11.85 6.53
N GLY A 452 -6.72 11.54 5.26
CA GLY A 452 -7.69 11.57 4.18
C GLY A 452 -8.39 10.22 3.96
N GLN A 453 -9.33 10.19 3.02
CA GLN A 453 -10.03 8.98 2.58
C GLN A 453 -9.97 8.86 1.06
N ILE A 454 -9.48 7.74 0.55
CA ILE A 454 -9.54 7.35 -0.86
C ILE A 454 -10.39 6.07 -0.93
N VAL A 455 -11.56 6.14 -1.55
CA VAL A 455 -12.57 5.07 -1.51
C VAL A 455 -13.09 4.76 -2.92
N SER A 456 -12.79 3.56 -3.42
CA SER A 456 -13.40 3.00 -4.62
C SER A 456 -14.48 1.98 -4.26
N GLN A 457 -15.66 2.11 -4.87
CA GLN A 457 -16.72 1.11 -4.78
C GLN A 457 -16.54 -0.07 -5.76
N SER A 458 -15.44 -0.10 -6.52
CA SER A 458 -15.05 -1.14 -7.47
C SER A 458 -13.55 -1.45 -7.28
N THR A 459 -12.77 -1.57 -8.35
CA THR A 459 -11.30 -1.71 -8.28
C THR A 459 -10.61 -0.38 -7.97
N LEU A 460 -9.42 -0.48 -7.39
CA LEU A 460 -8.57 0.66 -7.05
C LEU A 460 -7.17 0.42 -7.59
N ASP A 461 -6.63 1.38 -8.35
CA ASP A 461 -5.24 1.40 -8.80
C ASP A 461 -4.57 2.72 -8.42
N LEU A 462 -3.70 2.67 -7.40
CA LEU A 462 -2.92 3.79 -6.89
C LEU A 462 -1.45 3.60 -7.25
N SER A 463 -0.89 4.52 -8.03
CA SER A 463 0.51 4.51 -8.42
C SER A 463 1.18 5.84 -8.05
N ALA A 464 2.09 5.80 -7.07
CA ALA A 464 3.05 6.86 -6.82
C ALA A 464 4.40 6.48 -7.44
N SER A 465 5.04 7.36 -8.21
CA SER A 465 6.41 7.07 -8.68
C SER A 465 7.47 7.28 -7.59
N HIS A 466 7.10 7.95 -6.49
CA HIS A 466 7.93 8.16 -5.30
C HIS A 466 7.13 7.73 -4.05
N ALA A 467 6.70 8.65 -3.18
CA ALA A 467 6.11 8.31 -1.90
C ALA A 467 4.57 8.24 -1.94
N LEU A 468 4.01 7.24 -1.24
CA LEU A 468 2.62 7.17 -0.81
C LEU A 468 2.55 7.38 0.71
N ASP A 469 2.12 8.56 1.16
CA ASP A 469 1.86 8.86 2.58
C ASP A 469 0.38 8.58 2.88
N ASN A 470 0.10 7.48 3.58
CA ASN A 470 -1.23 7.14 4.09
C ASN A 470 -1.33 7.30 5.62
N ARG A 471 -0.52 8.17 6.23
CA ARG A 471 -0.49 8.30 7.69
C ARG A 471 -1.83 8.78 8.22
N GLN A 472 -2.40 8.06 9.19
CA GLN A 472 -3.76 8.31 9.70
C GLN A 472 -4.88 8.26 8.63
N GLY A 473 -4.55 7.93 7.37
CA GLY A 473 -5.46 7.93 6.24
C GLY A 473 -6.19 6.59 6.07
N THR A 474 -7.19 6.58 5.20
CA THR A 474 -7.87 5.36 4.74
C THR A 474 -7.78 5.26 3.22
N ILE A 475 -7.32 4.12 2.73
CA ILE A 475 -7.38 3.70 1.34
C ILE A 475 -8.25 2.43 1.30
N GLN A 476 -9.34 2.47 0.55
CA GLN A 476 -10.32 1.39 0.53
C GLN A 476 -10.75 1.07 -0.90
N SER A 477 -10.73 -0.21 -1.24
CA SER A 477 -11.31 -0.75 -2.46
C SER A 477 -12.43 -1.72 -2.08
N ALA A 478 -13.55 -1.70 -2.80
CA ALA A 478 -14.54 -2.76 -2.68
C ALA A 478 -13.99 -4.05 -3.31
N ALA A 479 -13.44 -3.98 -4.52
CA ALA A 479 -12.86 -5.10 -5.25
C ALA A 479 -11.33 -5.17 -5.08
N HIS A 480 -10.60 -5.57 -6.14
CA HIS A 480 -9.14 -5.66 -6.09
C HIS A 480 -8.51 -4.28 -5.83
N ALA A 481 -7.48 -4.24 -4.98
CA ALA A 481 -6.65 -3.06 -4.77
C ALA A 481 -5.24 -3.29 -5.30
N SER A 482 -4.79 -2.46 -6.24
CA SER A 482 -3.41 -2.37 -6.72
C SER A 482 -2.80 -1.08 -6.16
N VAL A 483 -1.71 -1.19 -5.40
CA VAL A 483 -1.01 -0.04 -4.83
C VAL A 483 0.48 -0.18 -5.11
N SER A 484 1.06 0.79 -5.80
CA SER A 484 2.47 0.84 -6.15
C SER A 484 3.11 2.16 -5.71
N ALA A 485 4.29 2.10 -5.11
CA ALA A 485 5.08 3.27 -4.71
C ALA A 485 6.59 2.95 -4.72
N ASP A 486 7.46 3.95 -4.61
CA ASP A 486 8.82 3.69 -4.13
C ASP A 486 8.82 3.46 -2.62
N SER A 487 8.14 4.31 -1.86
CA SER A 487 7.95 4.13 -0.43
C SER A 487 6.49 4.31 -0.04
N LEU A 488 6.04 3.52 0.94
CA LEU A 488 4.69 3.56 1.46
C LEU A 488 4.74 3.71 2.97
N ASP A 489 4.11 4.76 3.51
CA ASP A 489 3.94 4.96 4.94
C ASP A 489 2.47 4.82 5.33
N ASN A 490 2.13 3.72 5.99
CA ASN A 490 0.80 3.42 6.53
C ASN A 490 0.76 3.59 8.06
N THR A 491 1.60 4.44 8.65
CA THR A 491 1.60 4.69 10.11
C THR A 491 0.25 5.24 10.57
N ALA A 492 -0.40 4.53 11.50
CA ALA A 492 -1.77 4.81 11.92
C ALA A 492 -2.81 4.81 10.77
N GLY A 493 -2.41 4.40 9.57
CA GLY A 493 -3.25 4.36 8.38
C GLY A 493 -3.96 3.02 8.22
N ARG A 494 -4.88 2.98 7.26
CA ARG A 494 -5.60 1.77 6.87
C ARG A 494 -5.60 1.63 5.35
N ILE A 495 -5.21 0.46 4.85
CA ILE A 495 -5.33 0.06 3.44
C ILE A 495 -6.13 -1.23 3.39
N VAL A 496 -7.31 -1.22 2.77
CA VAL A 496 -8.18 -2.40 2.74
C VAL A 496 -8.85 -2.69 1.40
N SER A 497 -9.02 -3.99 1.11
CA SER A 497 -9.89 -4.50 0.04
C SER A 497 -11.00 -5.35 0.67
N LEU A 498 -12.25 -4.99 0.40
CA LEU A 498 -13.41 -5.50 1.14
C LEU A 498 -14.02 -6.79 0.58
N ASN A 499 -13.81 -7.10 -0.69
CA ASN A 499 -14.28 -8.33 -1.32
C ASN A 499 -13.16 -9.38 -1.41
N SER A 500 -13.48 -10.54 -1.97
CA SER A 500 -12.53 -11.64 -2.16
C SER A 500 -11.52 -11.45 -3.29
N ASP A 501 -11.58 -10.32 -4.00
CA ASP A 501 -10.72 -10.04 -5.17
C ASP A 501 -9.24 -9.85 -4.81
N GLY A 502 -8.94 -9.48 -3.55
CA GLY A 502 -7.58 -9.41 -3.03
C GLY A 502 -6.91 -8.04 -3.15
N MET A 503 -5.63 -8.01 -2.83
CA MET A 503 -4.81 -6.80 -2.79
C MET A 503 -3.37 -7.11 -3.21
N SER A 504 -2.79 -6.24 -4.03
CA SER A 504 -1.38 -6.24 -4.41
C SER A 504 -0.73 -4.92 -4.00
N LEU A 505 0.33 -5.01 -3.17
CA LEU A 505 1.16 -3.88 -2.76
C LEU A 505 2.59 -4.08 -3.27
N THR A 506 3.07 -3.13 -4.06
CA THR A 506 4.44 -3.13 -4.59
C THR A 506 5.19 -1.89 -4.13
N THR A 507 6.31 -2.05 -3.43
CA THR A 507 7.25 -0.96 -3.14
C THR A 507 8.66 -1.31 -3.58
N THR A 508 9.38 -0.35 -4.20
CA THR A 508 10.81 -0.55 -4.52
C THR A 508 11.69 -0.35 -3.28
N GLY A 509 11.27 0.53 -2.37
CA GLY A 509 11.86 0.83 -1.09
C GLY A 509 10.99 0.37 0.09
N ALA A 510 10.89 1.21 1.12
CA ALA A 510 10.28 0.84 2.39
C ALA A 510 8.74 0.84 2.35
N LEU A 511 8.15 -0.23 2.91
CA LEU A 511 6.75 -0.33 3.29
C LEU A 511 6.67 -0.32 4.81
N VAL A 512 6.11 0.74 5.39
CA VAL A 512 5.91 0.91 6.84
C VAL A 512 4.44 0.72 7.17
N ASN A 513 4.14 -0.21 8.07
CA ASN A 513 2.82 -0.44 8.64
C ASN A 513 2.92 -0.40 10.17
N ALA A 514 2.69 0.78 10.74
CA ALA A 514 2.82 1.02 12.17
C ALA A 514 1.45 1.31 12.82
N PRO A 515 1.23 0.86 14.07
CA PRO A 515 -0.06 0.97 14.75
C PRO A 515 -0.45 2.43 15.01
N GLY A 516 -1.74 2.64 15.27
CA GLY A 516 -2.27 3.94 15.68
C GLY A 516 -3.77 4.05 15.41
N THR A 517 -4.27 5.26 15.26
CA THR A 517 -5.66 5.55 14.93
C THR A 517 -5.75 6.41 13.68
N THR A 518 -6.64 6.04 12.77
CA THR A 518 -6.97 6.88 11.61
C THR A 518 -7.64 8.18 12.06
N ALA A 519 -7.63 9.21 11.22
CA ALA A 519 -8.37 10.45 11.47
C ALA A 519 -9.89 10.25 11.55
N SER A 520 -10.41 9.13 11.03
CA SER A 520 -11.81 8.71 11.15
C SER A 520 -12.08 7.81 12.37
N ALA A 521 -11.15 7.79 13.33
CA ALA A 521 -11.22 7.04 14.59
C ALA A 521 -11.29 5.50 14.47
N ALA A 522 -10.99 4.94 13.30
CA ALA A 522 -10.79 3.50 13.12
C ALA A 522 -9.36 3.09 13.52
N THR A 523 -9.17 1.81 13.90
CA THR A 523 -7.86 1.22 14.13
C THR A 523 -6.97 1.36 12.90
N GLY A 524 -5.80 1.95 13.09
CA GLY A 524 -4.74 2.13 12.09
C GLY A 524 -3.62 1.11 12.23
N GLY A 525 -2.63 1.21 11.34
CA GLY A 525 -1.60 0.18 11.15
C GLY A 525 -2.19 -1.09 10.55
N VAL A 526 -3.18 -0.95 9.67
CA VAL A 526 -3.87 -2.08 9.05
C VAL A 526 -3.61 -2.08 7.55
N ILE A 527 -3.12 -3.21 7.05
CA ILE A 527 -3.19 -3.59 5.63
C ILE A 527 -3.92 -4.93 5.61
N GLY A 528 -5.12 -4.95 5.02
CA GLY A 528 -6.02 -6.09 5.14
C GLY A 528 -6.85 -6.36 3.90
N THR A 529 -7.12 -7.62 3.59
CA THR A 529 -8.03 -7.98 2.50
C THR A 529 -8.86 -9.21 2.84
N ASN A 530 -10.10 -9.24 2.33
CA ASN A 530 -10.96 -10.41 2.37
C ASN A 530 -10.64 -11.43 1.23
N GLY A 531 -9.69 -11.10 0.35
CA GLY A 531 -9.13 -11.99 -0.66
C GLY A 531 -7.69 -12.40 -0.35
N ALA A 532 -6.89 -12.58 -1.40
CA ALA A 532 -5.46 -12.84 -1.28
C ALA A 532 -4.65 -11.54 -1.13
N LEU A 533 -3.59 -11.55 -0.33
CA LEU A 533 -2.67 -10.43 -0.15
C LEU A 533 -1.32 -10.74 -0.81
N THR A 534 -0.86 -9.90 -1.72
CA THR A 534 0.51 -9.98 -2.26
C THR A 534 1.27 -8.71 -1.92
N ILE A 535 2.41 -8.85 -1.25
CA ILE A 535 3.34 -7.76 -0.93
C ILE A 535 4.68 -8.07 -1.58
N SER A 536 5.18 -7.14 -2.39
CA SER A 536 6.55 -7.12 -2.90
C SER A 536 7.18 -5.80 -2.48
N ALA A 537 8.14 -5.80 -1.55
CA ALA A 537 8.74 -4.58 -1.01
C ALA A 537 10.27 -4.62 -1.01
N GLY A 538 10.94 -3.47 -1.01
CA GLY A 538 12.35 -3.39 -0.68
C GLY A 538 12.56 -3.85 0.77
N THR A 539 12.02 -3.10 1.72
CA THR A 539 11.95 -3.49 3.13
C THR A 539 10.50 -3.41 3.62
N LEU A 540 10.11 -4.30 4.53
CA LEU A 540 8.81 -4.27 5.19
C LEU A 540 9.03 -4.07 6.70
N SER A 541 8.48 -3.01 7.28
CA SER A 541 8.36 -2.83 8.73
C SER A 541 6.89 -2.91 9.11
N ASN A 542 6.50 -4.02 9.74
CA ASN A 542 5.15 -4.28 10.23
C ASN A 542 5.14 -4.37 11.75
N GLN A 543 4.70 -3.30 12.41
CA GLN A 543 4.37 -3.30 13.84
C GLN A 543 2.85 -3.28 14.06
N GLY A 544 2.08 -3.25 12.97
CA GLY A 544 0.63 -3.30 12.96
C GLY A 544 0.10 -4.69 12.59
N GLN A 545 -0.88 -4.70 11.69
CA GLN A 545 -1.57 -5.89 11.20
C GLN A 545 -1.46 -5.98 9.67
N LEU A 546 -0.88 -7.08 9.18
CA LEU A 546 -1.03 -7.57 7.81
C LEU A 546 -1.97 -8.78 7.84
N SER A 547 -3.07 -8.74 7.09
CA SER A 547 -4.06 -9.83 7.13
C SER A 547 -4.68 -10.13 5.75
N ALA A 548 -4.85 -11.42 5.48
CA ALA A 548 -5.62 -11.92 4.34
C ALA A 548 -6.64 -12.96 4.82
N ALA A 549 -7.88 -12.91 4.35
CA ALA A 549 -8.84 -14.00 4.61
C ALA A 549 -8.53 -15.24 3.76
N SER A 550 -7.79 -15.09 2.65
CA SER A 550 -7.25 -16.17 1.82
C SER A 550 -5.73 -16.29 2.03
N ASP A 551 -4.97 -16.53 0.98
CA ASP A 551 -3.51 -16.62 1.00
C ASP A 551 -2.83 -15.25 1.15
N ALA A 552 -1.67 -15.21 1.80
CA ALA A 552 -0.78 -14.06 1.84
C ALA A 552 0.62 -14.43 1.34
N GLN A 553 1.17 -13.61 0.44
CA GLN A 553 2.55 -13.70 -0.01
C GLN A 553 3.30 -12.42 0.33
N VAL A 554 4.43 -12.53 1.00
CA VAL A 554 5.30 -11.42 1.37
C VAL A 554 6.69 -11.70 0.82
N ARG A 555 7.15 -10.90 -0.15
CA ARG A 555 8.47 -11.03 -0.77
C ARG A 555 9.25 -9.73 -0.61
N THR A 556 10.33 -9.75 0.16
CA THR A 556 11.11 -8.54 0.45
C THR A 556 12.61 -8.78 0.56
N GLN A 557 13.40 -7.71 0.67
CA GLN A 557 14.80 -7.84 1.08
C GLN A 557 14.91 -8.10 2.57
N SER A 558 14.13 -7.40 3.40
CA SER A 558 14.01 -7.68 4.83
C SER A 558 12.57 -7.54 5.31
N VAL A 559 12.22 -8.31 6.33
CA VAL A 559 10.95 -8.21 7.05
C VAL A 559 11.25 -7.91 8.50
N ASP A 560 10.71 -6.83 9.00
CA ASP A 560 10.68 -6.51 10.42
C ASP A 560 9.24 -6.55 10.91
N ASN A 561 8.87 -7.67 11.52
CA ASN A 561 7.57 -7.95 12.12
C ASN A 561 7.61 -7.88 13.66
N HIS A 562 8.53 -7.11 14.25
CA HIS A 562 8.64 -7.06 15.71
C HIS A 562 7.35 -6.52 16.36
N GLY A 563 6.81 -7.26 17.32
CA GLY A 563 5.51 -6.93 17.95
C GLY A 563 4.32 -6.86 17.00
N GLY A 564 4.49 -7.16 15.71
CA GLY A 564 3.48 -7.10 14.67
C GLY A 564 2.79 -8.44 14.44
N ASN A 565 1.77 -8.43 13.59
CA ASN A 565 1.07 -9.62 13.14
C ASN A 565 1.04 -9.70 11.61
N ILE A 566 1.42 -10.86 11.07
CA ILE A 566 1.20 -11.25 9.67
C ILE A 566 0.38 -12.52 9.68
N SER A 567 -0.83 -12.45 9.15
CA SER A 567 -1.77 -13.57 9.20
C SER A 567 -2.49 -13.82 7.88
N ALA A 568 -2.82 -15.07 7.62
CA ALA A 568 -3.58 -15.51 6.46
C ALA A 568 -4.59 -16.59 6.86
N GLY A 569 -5.79 -16.58 6.28
CA GLY A 569 -6.76 -17.67 6.46
C GLY A 569 -6.37 -18.94 5.70
N GLY A 570 -5.64 -18.78 4.59
CA GLY A 570 -5.07 -19.87 3.78
C GLY A 570 -3.58 -20.09 4.05
N ALA A 571 -2.76 -20.00 3.02
CA ALA A 571 -1.31 -20.11 3.12
C ALA A 571 -0.64 -18.74 3.36
N LEU A 572 0.38 -18.70 4.23
CA LEU A 572 1.31 -17.59 4.36
C LEU A 572 2.67 -17.99 3.80
N ASP A 573 3.13 -17.35 2.71
CA ASP A 573 4.50 -17.46 2.19
C ASP A 573 5.26 -16.16 2.50
N ALA A 574 6.04 -16.16 3.57
CA ALA A 574 6.86 -15.02 4.01
C ALA A 574 8.34 -15.26 3.66
N LYS A 575 8.83 -14.53 2.66
CA LYS A 575 10.18 -14.67 2.12
C LYS A 575 10.95 -13.35 2.15
N ALA A 576 12.05 -13.33 2.89
CA ALA A 576 13.06 -12.28 2.84
C ALA A 576 14.32 -12.80 2.14
N THR A 577 15.05 -11.97 1.40
CA THR A 577 16.40 -12.35 0.91
C THR A 577 17.50 -12.08 1.94
N GLY A 578 17.23 -11.20 2.90
CA GLY A 578 18.07 -10.83 4.03
C GLY A 578 17.44 -11.29 5.35
N GLU A 579 17.28 -10.39 6.32
CA GLU A 579 16.79 -10.74 7.66
C GLU A 579 15.27 -10.75 7.75
N LEU A 580 14.73 -11.68 8.55
CA LEU A 580 13.36 -11.68 9.03
C LEU A 580 13.36 -11.59 10.56
N ASN A 581 12.97 -10.44 11.09
CA ASN A 581 12.79 -10.21 12.51
C ASN A 581 11.32 -10.42 12.87
N ASN A 582 11.01 -11.42 13.68
CA ASN A 582 9.71 -11.68 14.27
C ASN A 582 9.74 -11.59 15.81
N THR A 583 10.60 -10.74 16.37
CA THR A 583 10.77 -10.62 17.81
C THR A 583 9.47 -10.14 18.48
N GLY A 584 8.90 -10.95 19.37
CA GLY A 584 7.59 -10.67 19.97
C GLY A 584 6.42 -10.58 18.98
N GLY A 585 6.63 -10.92 17.71
CA GLY A 585 5.63 -10.86 16.64
C GLY A 585 4.94 -12.20 16.40
N THR A 586 3.98 -12.21 15.46
CA THR A 586 3.25 -13.40 15.04
C THR A 586 3.27 -13.55 13.52
N LEU A 587 3.60 -14.76 13.03
CA LEU A 587 3.33 -15.24 11.68
C LEU A 587 2.43 -16.48 11.80
N SER A 588 1.18 -16.38 11.36
CA SER A 588 0.20 -17.47 11.56
C SER A 588 -0.70 -17.65 10.34
N SER A 589 -0.95 -18.91 9.96
CA SER A 589 -1.89 -19.27 8.90
C SER A 589 -2.27 -20.74 8.95
N ALA A 590 -3.12 -21.24 8.06
CA ALA A 590 -3.33 -22.68 7.92
C ALA A 590 -2.05 -23.38 7.40
N SER A 591 -1.34 -22.78 6.46
CA SER A 591 -0.07 -23.30 5.94
C SER A 591 1.01 -22.21 5.90
N THR A 592 1.91 -22.23 6.87
CA THR A 592 2.92 -21.18 7.06
C THR A 592 4.28 -21.63 6.53
N SER A 593 4.81 -20.90 5.56
CA SER A 593 6.18 -21.05 5.02
C SER A 593 6.96 -19.77 5.27
N VAL A 594 8.08 -19.87 5.97
CA VAL A 594 8.97 -18.75 6.29
C VAL A 594 10.36 -19.04 5.78
N SER A 595 10.94 -18.15 4.98
CA SER A 595 12.32 -18.27 4.53
C SER A 595 13.08 -16.94 4.51
N ALA A 596 14.33 -16.96 4.96
CA ALA A 596 15.20 -15.78 5.01
C ALA A 596 16.69 -16.15 5.04
N ALA A 597 17.58 -15.15 4.97
CA ALA A 597 19.00 -15.36 5.27
C ALA A 597 19.22 -15.60 6.77
N SER A 598 18.56 -14.82 7.61
CA SER A 598 18.49 -15.05 9.06
C SER A 598 17.04 -14.84 9.53
N ILE A 599 16.62 -15.64 10.50
CA ILE A 599 15.30 -15.53 11.12
C ILE A 599 15.49 -15.34 12.62
N ASP A 600 14.93 -14.27 13.17
CA ASP A 600 14.88 -14.03 14.61
C ASP A 600 13.43 -14.09 15.10
N ASN A 601 13.07 -15.20 15.75
CA ASN A 601 11.79 -15.43 16.39
C ASN A 601 11.87 -15.32 17.92
N THR A 602 12.79 -14.51 18.46
CA THR A 602 12.94 -14.35 19.91
C THR A 602 11.63 -13.85 20.54
N SER A 603 11.09 -14.60 21.51
CA SER A 603 9.79 -14.33 22.14
C SER A 603 8.60 -14.20 21.16
N GLY A 604 8.76 -14.61 19.90
CA GLY A 604 7.72 -14.56 18.86
C GLY A 604 7.01 -15.89 18.66
N SER A 605 5.98 -15.89 17.80
CA SER A 605 5.27 -17.09 17.35
C SER A 605 5.32 -17.23 15.83
N ILE A 606 5.68 -18.42 15.36
CA ILE A 606 5.46 -18.85 13.99
C ILE A 606 4.68 -20.17 14.04
N ASP A 607 3.47 -20.18 13.50
CA ASP A 607 2.58 -21.32 13.62
C ASP A 607 1.68 -21.59 12.40
N GLY A 608 1.18 -22.81 12.31
CA GLY A 608 0.15 -23.21 11.35
C GLY A 608 -0.20 -24.70 11.39
N ASP A 609 -1.17 -25.14 10.60
CA ASP A 609 -1.49 -26.57 10.46
C ASP A 609 -0.37 -27.31 9.72
N ALA A 610 0.22 -26.65 8.72
CA ALA A 610 1.49 -27.03 8.11
C ALA A 610 2.51 -25.91 8.35
N LEU A 611 3.73 -26.25 8.74
CA LEU A 611 4.78 -25.27 9.02
C LEU A 611 6.11 -25.67 8.35
N SER A 612 6.71 -24.76 7.61
CA SER A 612 8.07 -24.88 7.08
C SER A 612 8.86 -23.62 7.41
N VAL A 613 10.06 -23.78 7.97
CA VAL A 613 10.94 -22.65 8.35
C VAL A 613 12.34 -22.92 7.82
N SER A 614 12.90 -22.00 7.05
CA SER A 614 14.22 -22.16 6.44
C SER A 614 15.04 -20.88 6.49
N ALA A 615 16.15 -20.90 7.24
CA ALA A 615 17.17 -19.85 7.21
C ALA A 615 18.42 -20.34 6.47
N SER A 616 18.98 -19.58 5.53
CA SER A 616 20.28 -19.94 4.93
C SER A 616 21.46 -19.70 5.89
N GLY A 617 21.26 -18.90 6.93
CA GLY A 617 22.15 -18.68 8.05
C GLY A 617 21.48 -19.11 9.36
N ASN A 618 21.42 -18.22 10.35
CA ASN A 618 20.92 -18.54 11.69
C ASN A 618 19.38 -18.50 11.77
N LEU A 619 18.83 -19.42 12.56
CA LEU A 619 17.44 -19.41 13.02
C LEU A 619 17.44 -19.28 14.55
N THR A 620 17.07 -18.12 15.06
CA THR A 620 16.94 -17.87 16.50
C THR A 620 15.48 -18.03 16.90
N ASN A 621 15.19 -18.92 17.85
CA ASN A 621 13.89 -19.14 18.46
C ASN A 621 13.98 -19.03 20.00
N ARG A 622 14.79 -18.09 20.49
CA ARG A 622 15.05 -17.95 21.93
C ARG A 622 13.80 -17.48 22.68
N GLY A 623 13.29 -18.27 23.63
CA GLY A 623 12.02 -17.97 24.29
C GLY A 623 10.81 -17.89 23.35
N GLY A 624 10.98 -18.24 22.07
CA GLY A 624 9.96 -18.19 21.03
C GLY A 624 9.26 -19.52 20.83
N LYS A 625 8.28 -19.53 19.94
CA LYS A 625 7.46 -20.69 19.60
C LYS A 625 7.49 -20.94 18.09
N LEU A 626 7.88 -22.16 17.71
CA LEU A 626 7.61 -22.74 16.40
C LEU A 626 6.59 -23.87 16.60
N THR A 627 5.42 -23.79 15.97
CA THR A 627 4.37 -24.79 16.23
C THR A 627 3.61 -25.22 15.00
N GLN A 628 3.56 -26.54 14.81
CA GLN A 628 2.71 -27.16 13.82
C GLN A 628 1.56 -27.91 14.47
N TYR A 629 0.32 -27.57 14.11
CA TYR A 629 -0.88 -28.19 14.65
C TYR A 629 -1.34 -29.42 13.85
N GLY A 630 -1.08 -29.46 12.54
CA GLY A 630 -1.44 -30.56 11.66
C GLY A 630 -0.36 -31.63 11.54
N THR A 631 -0.67 -32.69 10.80
CA THR A 631 0.11 -33.94 10.75
C THR A 631 1.00 -34.08 9.51
N THR A 632 1.04 -33.08 8.64
CA THR A 632 1.94 -33.08 7.48
C THR A 632 3.40 -33.12 7.92
N ASP A 633 4.29 -33.73 7.15
CA ASP A 633 5.72 -33.74 7.51
C ASP A 633 6.27 -32.31 7.60
N GLN A 634 7.06 -32.05 8.64
CA GLN A 634 7.64 -30.75 8.93
C GLN A 634 9.14 -30.75 8.67
N THR A 635 9.64 -29.68 8.06
CA THR A 635 11.08 -29.40 7.97
C THR A 635 11.40 -28.03 8.57
N ILE A 636 12.41 -28.00 9.42
CA ILE A 636 13.06 -26.79 9.93
C ILE A 636 14.53 -26.85 9.48
N SER A 637 15.00 -25.81 8.81
CA SER A 637 16.36 -25.74 8.26
C SER A 637 17.07 -24.46 8.67
N ALA A 638 18.33 -24.57 9.08
CA ALA A 638 19.22 -23.44 9.36
C ALA A 638 20.62 -23.72 8.79
N GLY A 639 21.09 -22.94 7.82
CA GLY A 639 22.46 -23.13 7.32
C GLY A 639 23.55 -22.85 8.37
N GLY A 640 23.22 -22.06 9.40
CA GLY A 640 24.04 -21.79 10.58
C GLY A 640 23.46 -22.45 11.84
N THR A 641 23.39 -21.70 12.93
CA THR A 641 22.86 -22.21 14.20
C THR A 641 21.34 -22.14 14.25
N PHE A 642 20.69 -23.23 14.66
CA PHE A 642 19.33 -23.20 15.18
C PHE A 642 19.38 -23.06 16.70
N ASP A 643 19.11 -21.85 17.20
CA ASP A 643 19.10 -21.53 18.64
C ASP A 643 17.66 -21.58 19.18
N ASN A 644 17.26 -22.70 19.77
CA ASN A 644 16.01 -22.92 20.47
C ASN A 644 16.14 -22.73 22.00
N SER A 645 17.12 -21.97 22.48
CA SER A 645 17.36 -21.82 23.92
C SER A 645 16.16 -21.19 24.64
N ASN A 646 15.67 -21.83 25.72
CA ASN A 646 14.41 -21.46 26.39
C ASN A 646 13.18 -21.41 25.46
N GLY A 647 13.32 -21.84 24.20
CA GLY A 647 12.29 -21.83 23.18
C GLY A 647 11.53 -23.13 23.13
N THR A 648 10.44 -23.13 22.36
CA THR A 648 9.64 -24.32 22.08
C THR A 648 9.51 -24.55 20.58
N THR A 649 9.86 -25.76 20.15
CA THR A 649 9.47 -26.33 18.85
C THR A 649 8.52 -27.47 19.13
N ALA A 650 7.25 -27.32 18.77
CA ALA A 650 6.21 -28.32 19.00
C ALA A 650 5.58 -28.73 17.67
N SER A 651 5.52 -30.03 17.41
CA SER A 651 5.07 -30.54 16.11
C SER A 651 4.15 -31.73 16.24
N ASN A 652 2.99 -31.64 15.61
CA ASN A 652 2.09 -32.78 15.38
C ASN A 652 2.37 -33.51 14.05
N ALA A 653 3.40 -33.09 13.31
CA ALA A 653 3.80 -33.73 12.04
C ALA A 653 3.97 -35.24 12.20
N ASN A 654 3.76 -36.03 11.15
CA ASN A 654 4.12 -37.45 11.19
C ASN A 654 5.64 -37.60 11.36
N LYS A 655 6.41 -36.81 10.60
CA LYS A 655 7.86 -36.66 10.72
C LYS A 655 8.23 -35.19 10.96
N LEU A 656 9.07 -34.93 11.95
CA LEU A 656 9.77 -33.66 12.13
C LEU A 656 11.24 -33.85 11.76
N ASN A 657 11.70 -33.12 10.74
CA ASN A 657 13.11 -33.08 10.36
C ASN A 657 13.71 -31.71 10.68
N ILE A 658 14.80 -31.68 11.45
CA ILE A 658 15.55 -30.47 11.78
C ILE A 658 16.96 -30.63 11.21
N ALA A 659 17.33 -29.76 10.27
CA ALA A 659 18.66 -29.71 9.68
C ALA A 659 19.34 -28.39 10.03
N ALA A 660 20.53 -28.43 10.65
CA ALA A 660 21.23 -27.20 11.02
C ALA A 660 22.75 -27.30 10.88
N GLY A 661 23.45 -26.16 10.79
CA GLY A 661 24.90 -26.12 10.99
C GLY A 661 25.27 -26.57 12.41
N SER A 662 24.53 -26.10 13.41
CA SER A 662 24.58 -26.57 14.81
C SER A 662 23.23 -26.29 15.48
N ILE A 663 22.92 -27.01 16.56
CA ILE A 663 21.69 -26.79 17.34
C ILE A 663 22.06 -26.41 18.77
N VAL A 664 21.41 -25.37 19.29
CA VAL A 664 21.42 -25.02 20.72
C VAL A 664 20.00 -25.12 21.24
N ASN A 665 19.69 -26.18 21.99
CA ASN A 665 18.40 -26.43 22.62
C ASN A 665 18.50 -26.30 24.16
N ASP A 666 19.40 -25.43 24.63
CA ASP A 666 19.70 -25.32 26.06
C ASP A 666 18.52 -24.73 26.82
N SER A 667 18.07 -25.41 27.86
CA SER A 667 16.80 -25.12 28.57
C SER A 667 15.58 -25.01 27.63
N GLY A 668 15.71 -25.46 26.39
CA GLY A 668 14.69 -25.43 25.35
C GLY A 668 13.96 -26.76 25.24
N SER A 669 12.91 -26.77 24.41
CA SER A 669 12.09 -27.94 24.16
C SER A 669 11.87 -28.16 22.67
N ILE A 670 12.25 -29.34 22.17
CA ILE A 670 11.88 -29.86 20.86
C ILE A 670 10.99 -31.09 21.10
N GLN A 671 9.72 -30.97 20.73
CA GLN A 671 8.67 -31.96 20.97
C GLN A 671 8.01 -32.36 19.66
N HIS A 672 8.05 -33.66 19.37
CA HIS A 672 7.41 -34.26 18.21
C HIS A 672 6.34 -35.24 18.68
N ALA A 673 5.08 -34.82 18.61
CA ALA A 673 3.93 -35.63 19.00
C ALA A 673 3.58 -36.71 17.96
N GLY A 674 4.15 -36.62 16.76
CA GLY A 674 4.03 -37.62 15.69
C GLY A 674 4.65 -38.96 16.02
N THR A 675 4.15 -40.00 15.36
CA THR A 675 4.53 -41.39 15.61
C THR A 675 5.66 -41.91 14.73
N ASN A 676 6.09 -41.18 13.68
CA ASN A 676 7.16 -41.67 12.81
C ASN A 676 8.54 -41.30 13.36
N THR A 677 9.15 -40.20 12.92
CA THR A 677 10.55 -39.91 13.27
C THR A 677 10.76 -38.44 13.60
N LEU A 678 11.43 -38.18 14.71
CA LEU A 678 12.16 -36.93 14.94
C LEU A 678 13.57 -37.13 14.40
N GLY A 679 13.86 -36.49 13.27
CA GLY A 679 15.19 -36.49 12.64
C GLY A 679 15.94 -35.20 12.96
N ILE A 680 17.15 -35.32 13.47
CA ILE A 680 18.08 -34.20 13.69
C ILE A 680 19.34 -34.48 12.89
N THR A 681 19.72 -33.54 12.03
CA THR A 681 20.96 -33.63 11.24
C THR A 681 21.75 -32.34 11.38
N THR A 682 22.98 -32.43 11.88
CA THR A 682 23.88 -31.28 11.99
C THR A 682 25.26 -31.56 11.43
N THR A 683 25.91 -30.52 10.90
CA THR A 683 27.34 -30.61 10.54
C THR A 683 28.27 -30.37 11.72
N GLY A 684 27.79 -29.66 12.74
CA GLY A 684 28.49 -29.37 13.99
C GLY A 684 27.75 -29.93 15.20
N ASP A 685 27.83 -29.19 16.32
CA ASP A 685 27.37 -29.66 17.63
C ASP A 685 25.84 -29.61 17.78
N VAL A 686 25.33 -30.47 18.67
CA VAL A 686 23.97 -30.42 19.21
C VAL A 686 24.10 -30.23 20.72
N SER A 687 23.78 -29.04 21.21
CA SER A 687 23.67 -28.75 22.64
C SER A 687 22.23 -28.93 23.09
N ASN A 688 22.01 -29.77 24.11
CA ASN A 688 20.74 -30.04 24.77
C ASN A 688 20.90 -29.90 26.28
N VAL A 689 21.69 -28.92 26.73
CA VAL A 689 22.01 -28.77 28.15
C VAL A 689 20.77 -28.32 28.90
N ALA A 690 20.34 -29.12 29.88
CA ALA A 690 19.07 -28.93 30.57
C ALA A 690 17.84 -28.82 29.62
N GLY A 691 17.99 -29.23 28.36
CA GLY A 691 16.95 -29.19 27.35
C GLY A 691 16.19 -30.50 27.22
N GLY A 692 15.15 -30.50 26.39
CA GLY A 692 14.36 -31.68 26.05
C GLY A 692 14.30 -31.93 24.55
N LEU A 693 14.68 -33.14 24.13
CA LEU A 693 14.39 -33.72 22.81
C LEU A 693 13.45 -34.91 23.02
N VAL A 694 12.16 -34.73 22.71
CA VAL A 694 11.12 -35.72 23.02
C VAL A 694 10.30 -36.04 21.78
N THR A 695 10.12 -37.32 21.49
CA THR A 695 9.30 -37.78 20.36
C THR A 695 8.40 -38.96 20.75
N ASN A 696 7.16 -38.95 20.26
CA ASN A 696 6.23 -40.08 20.33
C ASN A 696 6.52 -41.16 19.28
N GLY A 697 7.47 -40.91 18.38
CA GLY A 697 7.96 -41.87 17.40
C GLY A 697 9.39 -42.32 17.70
N ALA A 698 10.09 -42.73 16.65
CA ALA A 698 11.52 -42.97 16.67
C ALA A 698 12.32 -41.65 16.70
N LEU A 699 13.56 -41.74 17.16
CA LEU A 699 14.54 -40.65 17.16
C LEU A 699 15.76 -41.04 16.32
N ASP A 700 16.19 -40.16 15.42
CA ASP A 700 17.44 -40.29 14.68
C ASP A 700 18.24 -38.97 14.77
N VAL A 701 19.35 -38.99 15.49
CA VAL A 701 20.27 -37.86 15.63
C VAL A 701 21.57 -38.19 14.90
N GLN A 702 21.92 -37.35 13.93
CA GLN A 702 23.16 -37.42 13.16
C GLN A 702 23.91 -36.10 13.36
N ALA A 703 24.83 -36.05 14.32
CA ALA A 703 25.61 -34.88 14.64
C ALA A 703 27.06 -35.01 14.11
N GLY A 704 27.50 -34.07 13.27
CA GLY A 704 28.89 -34.03 12.82
C GLY A 704 29.88 -33.65 13.93
N GLY A 705 29.39 -32.99 14.99
CA GLY A 705 30.14 -32.62 16.20
C GLY A 705 29.69 -33.36 17.46
N ALA A 706 29.85 -32.72 18.61
CA ALA A 706 29.45 -33.27 19.91
C ALA A 706 27.93 -33.19 20.13
N LEU A 707 27.36 -34.21 20.75
CA LEU A 707 26.04 -34.15 21.37
C LEU A 707 26.21 -33.95 22.88
N ASN A 708 25.88 -32.76 23.39
CA ASN A 708 25.91 -32.45 24.81
C ASN A 708 24.49 -32.54 25.41
N ASN A 709 24.22 -33.63 26.13
CA ASN A 709 22.98 -33.86 26.86
C ASN A 709 23.15 -33.65 28.38
N THR A 710 24.09 -32.81 28.80
CA THR A 710 24.33 -32.56 30.23
C THR A 710 23.07 -32.04 30.91
N ARG A 711 22.60 -32.73 31.96
CA ARG A 711 21.31 -32.47 32.64
C ARG A 711 20.08 -32.49 31.71
N GLY A 712 20.23 -32.84 30.44
CA GLY A 712 19.17 -32.84 29.45
C GLY A 712 18.38 -34.14 29.43
N THR A 713 17.29 -34.15 28.66
CA THR A 713 16.50 -35.33 28.36
C THR A 713 16.44 -35.56 26.85
N VAL A 714 16.74 -36.79 26.45
CA VAL A 714 16.51 -37.32 25.10
C VAL A 714 15.62 -38.56 25.25
N GLN A 715 14.41 -38.50 24.71
CA GLN A 715 13.42 -39.58 24.86
C GLN A 715 12.73 -39.87 23.53
N ALA A 716 12.75 -41.15 23.14
CA ALA A 716 11.95 -41.69 22.07
C ALA A 716 10.93 -42.69 22.62
N ALA A 717 9.67 -42.57 22.21
CA ALA A 717 8.70 -43.64 22.48
C ALA A 717 8.99 -44.88 21.61
N GLY A 718 9.47 -44.68 20.38
CA GLY A 718 10.01 -45.71 19.47
C GLY A 718 11.51 -45.94 19.65
N GLY A 719 12.18 -46.51 18.65
CA GLY A 719 13.64 -46.73 18.66
C GLY A 719 14.45 -45.42 18.64
N ALA A 720 15.66 -45.46 19.20
CA ALA A 720 16.56 -44.30 19.23
C ALA A 720 17.91 -44.60 18.56
N LYS A 721 18.34 -43.75 17.64
CA LYS A 721 19.65 -43.80 16.99
C LYS A 721 20.37 -42.47 17.19
N ILE A 722 21.60 -42.52 17.67
CA ILE A 722 22.47 -41.35 17.86
C ILE A 722 23.83 -41.69 17.24
N ASP A 723 24.25 -40.94 16.22
CA ASP A 723 25.59 -40.93 15.64
C ASP A 723 26.18 -39.53 15.86
N ALA A 724 27.28 -39.41 16.61
CA ALA A 724 27.91 -38.15 16.98
C ALA A 724 29.45 -38.27 17.02
N ALA A 725 30.19 -37.16 16.97
CA ALA A 725 31.63 -37.20 17.20
C ALA A 725 31.95 -37.57 18.66
N SER A 726 31.19 -37.02 19.61
CA SER A 726 31.22 -37.38 21.03
C SER A 726 29.84 -37.21 21.63
N LEU A 727 29.61 -37.85 22.78
CA LEU A 727 28.36 -37.78 23.51
C LEU A 727 28.63 -37.56 25.00
N ASP A 728 28.14 -36.46 25.56
CA ASP A 728 28.16 -36.20 26.99
C ASP A 728 26.74 -36.29 27.57
N ASN A 729 26.49 -37.32 28.39
CA ASN A 729 25.24 -37.54 29.11
C ASN A 729 25.39 -37.33 30.62
N SER A 730 26.31 -36.45 31.05
CA SER A 730 26.55 -36.16 32.46
C SER A 730 25.31 -35.59 33.14
N SER A 731 24.80 -36.25 34.19
CA SER A 731 23.50 -35.96 34.81
C SER A 731 22.30 -35.96 33.83
N GLY A 732 22.50 -36.44 32.60
CA GLY A 732 21.49 -36.45 31.55
C GLY A 732 20.72 -37.77 31.50
N ARG A 733 19.67 -37.80 30.71
CA ARG A 733 18.84 -38.99 30.49
C ARG A 733 18.66 -39.22 28.99
N ILE A 734 19.00 -40.42 28.51
CA ILE A 734 18.74 -40.89 27.15
C ILE A 734 17.94 -42.18 27.24
N VAL A 735 16.72 -42.19 26.72
CA VAL A 735 15.84 -43.37 26.79
C VAL A 735 15.07 -43.67 25.52
N SER A 736 14.91 -44.97 25.24
CA SER A 736 13.99 -45.53 24.25
C SER A 736 12.95 -46.39 24.97
N LEU A 737 11.67 -46.09 24.80
CA LEU A 737 10.60 -46.72 25.57
C LEU A 737 9.97 -47.95 24.89
N SER A 738 10.32 -48.21 23.63
CA SER A 738 9.83 -49.37 22.85
C SER A 738 10.81 -50.54 22.88
N GLY A 739 10.36 -51.69 22.35
CA GLY A 739 11.22 -52.84 22.06
C GLY A 739 12.14 -52.66 20.84
N ASP A 740 12.06 -51.53 20.11
CA ASP A 740 12.82 -51.29 18.88
C ASP A 740 14.32 -51.04 19.14
N GLY A 741 14.68 -50.79 20.41
CA GLY A 741 16.06 -50.69 20.86
C GLY A 741 16.67 -49.29 20.76
N MET A 742 17.98 -49.25 20.98
CA MET A 742 18.79 -48.03 20.97
C MET A 742 20.17 -48.31 20.39
N THR A 743 20.64 -47.46 19.47
CA THR A 743 22.02 -47.46 18.97
C THR A 743 22.70 -46.14 19.28
N LEU A 744 23.83 -46.19 19.98
CA LEU A 744 24.70 -45.06 20.25
C LEU A 744 26.05 -45.30 19.58
N LYS A 745 26.44 -44.39 18.68
CA LYS A 745 27.69 -44.46 17.97
C LYS A 745 28.44 -43.14 18.13
N THR A 746 29.66 -43.24 18.65
CA THR A 746 30.60 -42.12 18.70
C THR A 746 31.95 -42.49 18.14
N THR A 747 32.60 -41.56 17.43
CA THR A 747 33.99 -41.74 17.01
C THR A 747 34.96 -41.42 18.14
N GLY A 748 34.59 -40.50 19.03
CA GLY A 748 35.29 -40.13 20.25
C GLY A 748 34.59 -40.62 21.51
N ALA A 749 34.68 -39.82 22.57
CA ALA A 749 34.19 -40.18 23.90
C ALA A 749 32.66 -40.23 23.99
N LEU A 750 32.16 -41.26 24.68
CA LEU A 750 30.82 -41.33 25.24
C LEU A 750 30.95 -41.31 26.76
N VAL A 751 30.45 -40.25 27.40
CA VAL A 751 30.47 -40.05 28.85
C VAL A 751 29.05 -40.18 29.38
N ASN A 752 28.86 -41.02 30.39
CA ASN A 752 27.62 -41.18 31.13
C ASN A 752 27.92 -41.10 32.63
N ALA A 753 27.59 -39.97 33.27
CA ALA A 753 27.87 -39.75 34.69
C ALA A 753 26.58 -39.53 35.47
N ALA A 754 26.47 -40.17 36.65
CA ALA A 754 25.30 -40.05 37.52
C ALA A 754 24.97 -38.59 37.88
N GLY A 755 23.70 -38.35 38.22
CA GLY A 755 23.24 -37.07 38.76
C GLY A 755 21.72 -36.92 38.69
N THR A 756 21.25 -35.71 38.46
CA THR A 756 19.81 -35.40 38.32
C THR A 756 19.59 -34.55 37.09
N SER A 757 18.67 -34.96 36.23
CA SER A 757 18.30 -34.20 35.03
C SER A 757 17.59 -32.89 35.42
N ALA A 758 17.43 -31.99 34.46
CA ALA A 758 16.66 -30.76 34.64
C ALA A 758 15.17 -31.04 34.91
N SER A 759 14.63 -32.17 34.45
CA SER A 759 13.26 -32.63 34.76
C SER A 759 13.10 -33.17 36.18
N GLY A 760 14.19 -33.33 36.94
CA GLY A 760 14.19 -33.93 38.28
C GLY A 760 14.27 -35.45 38.29
N ASP A 761 14.38 -36.09 37.13
CA ASP A 761 14.57 -37.53 37.00
C ASP A 761 16.01 -37.95 37.35
N ALA A 762 16.21 -39.24 37.59
CA ALA A 762 17.55 -39.81 37.72
C ALA A 762 18.37 -39.55 36.43
N GLY A 763 19.51 -38.86 36.61
CA GLY A 763 20.47 -38.53 35.56
C GLY A 763 21.65 -39.49 35.53
N GLY A 764 22.43 -39.44 34.45
CA GLY A 764 23.43 -40.46 34.11
C GLY A 764 22.78 -41.76 33.67
N VAL A 765 21.62 -41.68 33.02
CA VAL A 765 20.86 -42.85 32.58
C VAL A 765 20.90 -42.94 31.07
N ILE A 766 21.31 -44.09 30.57
CA ILE A 766 21.14 -44.54 29.20
C ILE A 766 20.37 -45.86 29.26
N GLY A 767 19.13 -45.87 28.76
CA GLY A 767 18.20 -46.98 28.97
C GLY A 767 17.33 -47.32 27.77
N THR A 768 17.08 -48.60 27.52
CA THR A 768 16.12 -49.04 26.49
C THR A 768 15.31 -50.26 26.92
N ASN A 769 14.06 -50.33 26.47
CA ASN A 769 13.21 -51.51 26.60
C ASN A 769 13.47 -52.55 25.48
N GLY A 770 14.29 -52.22 24.49
CA GLY A 770 14.73 -53.14 23.43
C GLY A 770 16.19 -53.55 23.60
N ALA A 771 16.88 -53.88 22.50
CA ALA A 771 18.32 -54.12 22.50
C ALA A 771 19.11 -52.81 22.51
N LEU A 772 20.28 -52.81 23.13
CA LEU A 772 21.18 -51.67 23.20
C LEU A 772 22.49 -51.97 22.46
N SER A 773 22.91 -51.09 21.57
CA SER A 773 24.22 -51.16 20.91
C SER A 773 25.00 -49.88 21.14
N VAL A 774 26.16 -49.98 21.78
CA VAL A 774 27.09 -48.88 22.02
C VAL A 774 28.38 -49.14 21.26
N THR A 775 28.77 -48.20 20.42
CA THR A 775 30.09 -48.16 19.77
C THR A 775 30.72 -46.80 20.04
N ALA A 776 31.89 -46.77 20.66
CA ALA A 776 32.54 -45.51 21.03
C ALA A 776 34.06 -45.57 20.81
N GLY A 777 34.74 -44.42 20.71
CA GLY A 777 36.19 -44.36 20.86
C GLY A 777 36.55 -44.72 22.30
N THR A 778 36.09 -43.92 23.26
CA THR A 778 36.17 -44.24 24.70
C THR A 778 34.78 -44.26 25.30
N PHE A 779 34.48 -45.23 26.17
CA PHE A 779 33.21 -45.33 26.88
C PHE A 779 33.46 -45.17 28.38
N SER A 780 33.02 -44.05 28.95
CA SER A 780 33.07 -43.77 30.39
C SER A 780 31.66 -43.80 30.98
N ASN A 781 31.38 -44.79 31.81
CA ASN A 781 30.13 -45.00 32.51
C ASN A 781 30.35 -44.96 34.02
N HIS A 782 29.98 -43.84 34.63
CA HIS A 782 29.86 -43.64 36.07
C HIS A 782 28.38 -43.46 36.48
N GLY A 783 27.47 -43.94 35.64
CA GLY A 783 26.02 -43.92 35.84
C GLY A 783 25.40 -45.29 35.58
N GLN A 784 24.23 -45.30 34.96
CA GLN A 784 23.49 -46.50 34.59
C GLN A 784 23.36 -46.63 33.08
N LEU A 785 23.80 -47.78 32.56
CA LEU A 785 23.48 -48.30 31.23
C LEU A 785 22.58 -49.53 31.41
N SER A 786 21.40 -49.54 30.79
CA SER A 786 20.45 -50.65 30.95
C SER A 786 19.70 -50.99 29.66
N SER A 787 19.56 -52.29 29.39
CA SER A 787 18.78 -52.86 28.30
C SER A 787 17.83 -53.90 28.87
N ALA A 788 16.56 -53.91 28.44
CA ALA A 788 15.64 -55.01 28.77
C ALA A 788 15.88 -56.27 27.91
N SER A 789 16.64 -56.15 26.81
CA SER A 789 17.07 -57.24 25.94
C SER A 789 18.61 -57.35 25.97
N ASP A 790 19.23 -57.70 24.85
CA ASP A 790 20.69 -57.74 24.72
C ASP A 790 21.31 -56.33 24.81
N ALA A 791 22.55 -56.25 25.28
CA ALA A 791 23.37 -55.05 25.26
C ALA A 791 24.76 -55.37 24.70
N THR A 792 25.22 -54.58 23.74
CA THR A 792 26.60 -54.59 23.26
C THR A 792 27.29 -53.28 23.61
N VAL A 793 28.51 -53.37 24.10
CA VAL A 793 29.41 -52.24 24.34
C VAL A 793 30.72 -52.55 23.65
N HIS A 794 31.04 -51.77 22.62
CA HIS A 794 32.29 -51.87 21.88
C HIS A 794 33.03 -50.53 21.93
N ALA A 795 34.24 -50.51 22.47
CA ALA A 795 35.06 -49.30 22.50
C ALA A 795 36.57 -49.57 22.42
N GLU A 796 37.38 -48.53 22.24
CA GLU A 796 38.84 -48.64 22.41
C GLU A 796 39.23 -48.74 23.89
N SER A 797 38.50 -48.06 24.76
CA SER A 797 38.59 -48.22 26.20
C SER A 797 37.22 -48.13 26.85
N VAL A 798 37.03 -48.93 27.90
CA VAL A 798 35.82 -48.93 28.72
C VAL A 798 36.21 -48.60 30.15
N ASP A 799 35.65 -47.53 30.70
CA ASP A 799 35.72 -47.17 32.11
C ASP A 799 34.32 -47.23 32.71
N ASN A 800 34.02 -48.30 33.43
CA ASN A 800 32.79 -48.53 34.17
C ASN A 800 32.99 -48.36 35.68
N GLN A 801 33.91 -47.50 36.13
CA GLN A 801 34.20 -47.35 37.56
C GLN A 801 32.98 -46.83 38.32
N ALA A 802 32.55 -47.56 39.36
CA ALA A 802 31.33 -47.31 40.14
C ALA A 802 30.03 -47.22 39.31
N GLY A 803 30.09 -47.52 38.01
CA GLY A 803 28.95 -47.54 37.09
C GLY A 803 28.28 -48.90 37.04
N SER A 804 27.11 -48.93 36.40
CA SER A 804 26.35 -50.15 36.16
C SER A 804 26.06 -50.31 34.67
N VAL A 805 26.40 -51.47 34.10
CA VAL A 805 25.97 -51.91 32.78
C VAL A 805 25.20 -53.21 32.92
N THR A 806 23.93 -53.18 32.56
CA THR A 806 23.01 -54.31 32.75
C THR A 806 22.23 -54.62 31.47
N ALA A 807 22.04 -55.91 31.21
CA ALA A 807 21.21 -56.42 30.13
C ALA A 807 20.21 -57.45 30.67
N GLY A 808 18.94 -57.37 30.25
CA GLY A 808 17.97 -58.44 30.51
C GLY A 808 18.30 -59.70 29.70
N GLY A 809 18.89 -59.53 28.53
CA GLY A 809 19.43 -60.57 27.65
C GLY A 809 20.94 -60.75 27.81
N ALA A 810 21.66 -60.95 26.72
CA ALA A 810 23.11 -61.09 26.72
C ALA A 810 23.80 -59.72 26.83
N LEU A 811 24.86 -59.62 27.63
CA LEU A 811 25.79 -58.49 27.66
C LEU A 811 27.09 -58.89 26.98
N ASP A 812 27.46 -58.20 25.90
CA ASP A 812 28.79 -58.30 25.28
C ASP A 812 29.56 -56.99 25.44
N ALA A 813 30.55 -56.97 26.34
CA ALA A 813 31.39 -55.81 26.63
C ALA A 813 32.80 -56.07 26.11
N THR A 814 33.14 -55.44 24.99
CA THR A 814 34.42 -55.61 24.30
C THR A 814 35.19 -54.30 24.24
N SER A 815 36.47 -54.37 24.57
CA SER A 815 37.42 -53.26 24.48
C SER A 815 38.65 -53.69 23.69
N THR A 816 39.19 -52.86 22.81
CA THR A 816 40.49 -53.17 22.18
C THR A 816 41.67 -52.81 23.09
N GLY A 817 41.46 -51.92 24.05
CA GLY A 817 42.40 -51.51 25.09
C GLY A 817 41.97 -51.99 26.48
N ALA A 818 42.03 -51.10 27.46
CA ALA A 818 41.68 -51.42 28.85
C ALA A 818 40.15 -51.44 29.06
N LEU A 819 39.70 -52.32 29.95
CA LEU A 819 38.37 -52.32 30.54
C LEU A 819 38.50 -52.20 32.06
N ASN A 820 38.11 -51.07 32.61
CA ASN A 820 38.13 -50.79 34.05
C ASN A 820 36.70 -50.91 34.60
N ASN A 821 36.42 -51.96 35.37
CA ASN A 821 35.18 -52.19 36.10
C ASN A 821 35.36 -52.00 37.61
N THR A 822 36.29 -51.13 38.05
CA THR A 822 36.58 -50.95 39.48
C THR A 822 35.35 -50.47 40.24
N GLY A 823 34.89 -51.23 41.23
CA GLY A 823 33.66 -50.92 41.97
C GLY A 823 32.38 -50.90 41.13
N GLY A 824 32.45 -51.27 39.84
CA GLY A 824 31.35 -51.26 38.90
C GLY A 824 30.64 -52.60 38.78
N THR A 825 29.58 -52.64 37.99
CA THR A 825 28.82 -53.86 37.67
C THR A 825 28.69 -54.05 36.17
N LEU A 826 29.00 -55.27 35.68
CA LEU A 826 28.67 -55.77 34.35
C LEU A 826 27.83 -57.04 34.52
N SER A 827 26.55 -57.00 34.13
CA SER A 827 25.64 -58.14 34.34
C SER A 827 24.66 -58.33 33.19
N GLY A 828 24.39 -59.60 32.87
CA GLY A 828 23.43 -60.03 31.86
C GLY A 828 23.09 -61.50 32.06
N SER A 829 22.08 -62.02 31.34
CA SER A 829 21.79 -63.47 31.34
C SER A 829 22.99 -64.27 30.80
N ALA A 830 23.63 -63.79 29.75
CA ALA A 830 24.93 -64.26 29.30
C ALA A 830 25.88 -63.07 29.21
N THR A 831 26.97 -63.09 29.95
CA THR A 831 27.94 -61.99 30.02
C THR A 831 29.25 -62.40 29.36
N SER A 832 29.63 -61.70 28.31
CA SER A 832 30.91 -61.81 27.61
C SER A 832 31.70 -60.53 27.84
N VAL A 833 32.92 -60.65 28.38
CA VAL A 833 33.83 -59.52 28.58
C VAL A 833 35.17 -59.83 27.94
N ALA A 834 35.61 -58.99 27.01
CA ALA A 834 36.91 -59.14 26.36
C ALA A 834 37.67 -57.81 26.26
N ALA A 835 38.96 -57.80 26.65
CA ALA A 835 39.78 -56.60 26.58
C ALA A 835 41.30 -56.90 26.45
N ALA A 836 42.12 -55.88 26.22
CA ALA A 836 43.57 -56.01 26.36
C ALA A 836 43.98 -56.18 27.82
N SER A 837 43.38 -55.41 28.72
CA SER A 837 43.48 -55.62 30.16
C SER A 837 42.11 -55.41 30.80
N ILE A 838 41.81 -56.17 31.84
CA ILE A 838 40.57 -56.06 32.59
C ILE A 838 40.92 -55.77 34.05
N ASP A 839 40.40 -54.68 34.61
CA ASP A 839 40.48 -54.38 36.04
C ASP A 839 39.09 -54.42 36.67
N ASN A 840 38.77 -55.51 37.36
CA ASN A 840 37.56 -55.73 38.12
C ASN A 840 37.78 -55.54 39.64
N THR A 841 38.70 -54.65 40.04
CA THR A 841 38.99 -54.41 41.47
C THR A 841 37.73 -53.97 42.22
N SER A 842 37.30 -54.71 43.24
CA SER A 842 36.05 -54.47 43.98
C SER A 842 34.77 -54.38 43.13
N GLY A 843 34.82 -54.79 41.86
CA GLY A 843 33.68 -54.79 40.93
C GLY A 843 32.98 -56.14 40.87
N SER A 844 31.85 -56.20 40.16
CA SER A 844 31.11 -57.42 39.84
C SER A 844 31.00 -57.62 38.34
N ILE A 845 31.35 -58.82 37.88
CA ILE A 845 31.03 -59.32 36.53
C ILE A 845 30.29 -60.64 36.72
N ASP A 846 29.03 -60.70 36.29
CA ASP A 846 28.18 -61.86 36.55
C ASP A 846 27.16 -62.16 35.44
N GLY A 847 26.65 -63.40 35.45
CA GLY A 847 25.58 -63.85 34.55
C GLY A 847 25.25 -65.33 34.70
N ASP A 848 24.22 -65.82 34.00
CA ASP A 848 23.91 -67.27 33.97
C ASP A 848 24.95 -68.04 33.14
N ALA A 849 25.45 -67.41 32.08
CA ALA A 849 26.68 -67.81 31.38
C ALA A 849 27.71 -66.68 31.49
N LEU A 850 28.97 -66.99 31.80
CA LEU A 850 30.04 -65.99 31.93
C LEU A 850 31.28 -66.38 31.14
N SER A 851 31.75 -65.50 30.27
CA SER A 851 33.03 -65.59 29.57
C SER A 851 33.85 -64.33 29.82
N VAL A 852 35.08 -64.46 30.31
CA VAL A 852 35.98 -63.33 30.56
C VAL A 852 37.33 -63.60 29.92
N SER A 853 37.79 -62.72 29.03
CA SER A 853 39.03 -62.90 28.29
C SER A 853 39.86 -61.61 28.20
N ALA A 854 40.99 -61.56 28.90
CA ALA A 854 42.00 -60.54 28.72
C ALA A 854 43.16 -61.07 27.86
N THR A 855 43.64 -60.31 26.86
CA THR A 855 44.88 -60.68 26.14
C THR A 855 46.14 -60.39 26.96
N GLY A 856 46.05 -59.49 27.95
CA GLY A 856 47.03 -59.19 28.97
C GLY A 856 46.53 -59.56 30.37
N ASP A 857 46.64 -58.64 31.33
CA ASP A 857 46.29 -58.88 32.73
C ASP A 857 44.78 -58.81 33.00
N LEU A 858 44.30 -59.68 33.89
CA LEU A 858 42.95 -59.68 34.46
C LEU A 858 43.07 -59.52 35.98
N THR A 859 42.83 -58.32 36.48
CA THR A 859 42.82 -58.01 37.92
C THR A 859 41.39 -58.18 38.44
N ASN A 860 41.19 -59.04 39.43
CA ASN A 860 39.93 -59.26 40.15
C ASN A 860 40.12 -59.04 41.66
N ARG A 861 40.91 -58.04 42.05
CA ARG A 861 41.29 -57.85 43.46
C ARG A 861 40.10 -57.38 44.28
N GLY A 862 39.67 -58.16 45.28
CA GLY A 862 38.45 -57.86 46.04
C GLY A 862 37.16 -57.87 45.20
N GLY A 863 37.25 -58.25 43.91
CA GLY A 863 36.14 -58.26 42.97
C GLY A 863 35.46 -59.62 42.89
N LYS A 864 34.38 -59.68 42.11
CA LYS A 864 33.55 -60.87 41.90
C LYS A 864 33.43 -61.18 40.42
N LEU A 865 33.80 -62.41 40.05
CA LEU A 865 33.43 -63.06 38.79
C LEU A 865 32.50 -64.21 39.14
N THR A 866 31.23 -64.15 38.71
CA THR A 866 30.26 -65.18 39.13
C THR A 866 29.36 -65.66 38.02
N GLN A 867 29.35 -66.97 37.83
CA GLN A 867 28.39 -67.64 36.97
C GLN A 867 27.33 -68.38 37.77
N TYR A 868 26.07 -68.09 37.51
CA TYR A 868 24.92 -68.71 38.18
C TYR A 868 24.40 -69.96 37.47
N GLY A 869 24.52 -70.04 36.14
CA GLY A 869 24.06 -71.17 35.33
C GLY A 869 25.12 -72.24 35.11
N THR A 870 24.75 -73.29 34.36
CA THR A 870 25.52 -74.54 34.24
C THR A 870 26.33 -74.68 32.95
N THR A 871 26.35 -73.68 32.07
CA THR A 871 27.18 -73.70 30.84
C THR A 871 28.66 -73.72 31.20
N ASP A 872 29.51 -74.33 30.38
CA ASP A 872 30.96 -74.31 30.65
C ASP A 872 31.48 -72.87 30.69
N GLN A 873 32.29 -72.57 31.71
CA GLN A 873 32.88 -71.26 31.92
C GLN A 873 34.34 -71.27 31.47
N THR A 874 34.75 -70.22 30.75
CA THR A 874 36.16 -69.96 30.48
C THR A 874 36.53 -68.57 30.96
N ILE A 875 37.57 -68.51 31.79
CA ILE A 875 38.27 -67.29 32.19
C ILE A 875 39.68 -67.37 31.62
N ARG A 876 40.08 -66.36 30.85
CA ARG A 876 41.39 -66.31 30.20
C ARG A 876 42.08 -64.98 30.49
N ALA A 877 43.36 -65.05 30.84
CA ALA A 877 44.27 -63.91 30.91
C ALA A 877 45.56 -64.25 30.16
N GLY A 878 45.97 -63.48 29.16
CA GLY A 878 47.27 -63.72 28.51
C GLY A 878 48.47 -63.37 29.42
N GLY A 879 48.24 -62.53 30.42
CA GLY A 879 49.19 -62.14 31.47
C GLY A 879 48.84 -62.76 32.84
N THR A 880 48.76 -61.93 33.86
CA THR A 880 48.41 -62.31 35.23
C THR A 880 46.90 -62.27 35.43
N LEU A 881 46.32 -63.36 35.94
CA LEU A 881 45.05 -63.34 36.65
C LEU A 881 45.33 -63.06 38.14
N ASP A 882 44.99 -61.86 38.63
CA ASP A 882 45.13 -61.49 40.04
C ASP A 882 43.79 -61.50 40.76
N ASN A 883 43.47 -62.60 41.42
CA ASN A 883 42.28 -62.81 42.25
C ASN A 883 42.54 -62.55 43.75
N THR A 884 43.52 -61.70 44.11
CA THR A 884 43.83 -61.41 45.51
C THR A 884 42.62 -60.85 46.26
N ASN A 885 42.21 -61.46 47.37
CA ASN A 885 40.95 -61.14 48.09
C ASN A 885 39.67 -61.21 47.22
N GLY A 886 39.77 -61.65 45.97
CA GLY A 886 38.67 -61.71 45.01
C GLY A 886 37.92 -63.04 45.08
N THR A 887 36.80 -63.11 44.37
CA THR A 887 35.98 -64.31 44.23
C THR A 887 35.78 -64.65 42.76
N VAL A 888 36.11 -65.87 42.39
CA VAL A 888 35.64 -66.56 41.18
C VAL A 888 34.71 -67.67 41.66
N ALA A 889 33.42 -67.56 41.38
CA ALA A 889 32.42 -68.55 41.78
C ALA A 889 31.63 -69.03 40.55
N SER A 890 31.47 -70.35 40.42
CA SER A 890 30.88 -70.92 39.21
C SER A 890 30.01 -72.13 39.48
N ASN A 891 28.79 -72.09 38.95
CA ASN A 891 27.91 -73.25 38.81
C ASN A 891 28.09 -73.99 37.46
N ALA A 892 29.04 -73.55 36.63
CA ALA A 892 29.32 -74.13 35.31
C ALA A 892 29.56 -75.64 35.40
N ASN A 893 29.19 -76.40 34.36
CA ASN A 893 29.56 -77.81 34.26
C ASN A 893 31.08 -77.96 34.40
N ASN A 894 31.87 -77.29 33.57
CA ASN A 894 33.32 -77.14 33.74
C ASN A 894 33.71 -75.67 33.97
N LEU A 895 34.62 -75.42 34.90
CA LEU A 895 35.27 -74.11 35.08
C LEU A 895 36.72 -74.20 34.59
N ASN A 896 37.02 -73.52 33.48
CA ASN A 896 38.37 -73.43 32.92
C ASN A 896 38.97 -72.05 33.18
N VAL A 897 40.09 -71.99 33.88
CA VAL A 897 40.85 -70.77 34.20
C VAL A 897 42.24 -70.89 33.58
N PHE A 898 42.53 -70.06 32.59
CA PHE A 898 43.81 -70.03 31.88
C PHE A 898 44.52 -68.70 32.13
N ALA A 899 45.78 -68.74 32.60
CA ALA A 899 46.62 -67.54 32.63
C ALA A 899 48.09 -67.81 32.36
N ASN A 900 48.90 -66.77 32.15
CA ASN A 900 50.36 -66.93 32.28
C ASN A 900 50.72 -67.07 33.76
N ARG A 901 50.21 -66.19 34.62
CA ARG A 901 50.39 -66.27 36.08
C ARG A 901 49.03 -66.20 36.78
N ILE A 902 48.80 -67.05 37.77
CA ILE A 902 47.58 -67.00 38.59
C ILE A 902 47.98 -66.61 40.02
N VAL A 903 47.44 -65.50 40.53
CA VAL A 903 47.59 -65.06 41.92
C VAL A 903 46.23 -65.16 42.59
N ASN A 904 46.09 -66.02 43.60
CA ASN A 904 44.86 -66.22 44.36
C ASN A 904 45.07 -66.00 45.87
N ASP A 905 45.96 -65.07 46.24
CA ASP A 905 46.32 -64.85 47.63
C ASP A 905 45.13 -64.26 48.41
N SER A 906 44.71 -64.92 49.48
CA SER A 906 43.46 -64.62 50.22
C SER A 906 42.20 -64.58 49.34
N GLY A 907 42.26 -65.07 48.10
CA GLY A 907 41.14 -65.12 47.15
C GLY A 907 40.40 -66.45 47.20
N THR A 908 39.23 -66.51 46.56
CA THR A 908 38.42 -67.71 46.41
C THR A 908 38.23 -68.06 44.94
N ILE A 909 38.55 -69.30 44.56
CA ILE A 909 38.13 -69.92 43.30
C ILE A 909 37.27 -71.13 43.68
N GLN A 910 35.97 -71.04 43.42
CA GLN A 910 34.99 -72.04 43.80
C GLN A 910 34.25 -72.55 42.56
N HIS A 911 34.24 -73.87 42.40
CA HIS A 911 33.47 -74.56 41.38
C HIS A 911 32.45 -75.47 42.06
N ALA A 912 31.16 -75.12 41.90
CA ALA A 912 30.01 -75.82 42.46
C ALA A 912 29.29 -76.73 41.44
N GLY A 913 29.73 -76.73 40.18
CA GLY A 913 29.17 -77.58 39.14
C GLY A 913 29.68 -79.02 39.17
N SER A 914 29.13 -79.87 38.30
CA SER A 914 29.34 -81.33 38.34
C SER A 914 30.56 -81.84 37.58
N GLY A 915 31.24 -81.01 36.79
CA GLY A 915 32.41 -81.37 35.98
C GLY A 915 33.73 -80.96 36.63
N ALA A 916 34.71 -80.52 35.83
CA ALA A 916 36.06 -80.22 36.31
C ALA A 916 36.31 -78.73 36.54
N LEU A 917 37.03 -78.43 37.62
CA LEU A 917 37.78 -77.19 37.79
C LEU A 917 39.18 -77.38 37.22
N VAL A 918 39.51 -76.66 36.15
CA VAL A 918 40.83 -76.65 35.52
C VAL A 918 41.44 -75.27 35.68
N ALA A 919 42.47 -75.14 36.52
CA ALA A 919 43.27 -73.93 36.64
C ALA A 919 44.67 -74.18 36.05
N ASN A 920 44.97 -73.56 34.92
CA ASN A 920 46.20 -73.78 34.18
C ASN A 920 46.97 -72.46 34.04
N ALA A 921 48.15 -72.42 34.66
CA ALA A 921 49.12 -71.33 34.55
C ALA A 921 50.32 -71.82 33.73
N THR A 922 50.72 -71.09 32.68
CA THR A 922 51.97 -71.42 31.95
C THR A 922 53.23 -71.00 32.72
N GLY A 923 53.07 -70.09 33.68
CA GLY A 923 54.08 -69.60 34.62
C GLY A 923 53.70 -69.93 36.07
N ALA A 924 53.93 -68.99 37.01
CA ALA A 924 53.74 -69.23 38.44
C ALA A 924 52.26 -69.21 38.89
N MET A 925 51.94 -69.98 39.93
CA MET A 925 50.67 -69.92 40.65
C MET A 925 50.90 -69.66 42.14
N THR A 926 50.25 -68.64 42.72
CA THR A 926 50.25 -68.38 44.17
C THR A 926 48.84 -68.49 44.75
N ASN A 927 48.73 -69.03 45.96
CA ASN A 927 47.46 -69.26 46.66
C ASN A 927 47.66 -69.15 48.19
N VAL A 928 48.38 -68.13 48.65
CA VAL A 928 48.68 -67.92 50.06
C VAL A 928 47.40 -67.53 50.79
N SER A 929 46.96 -68.35 51.76
CA SER A 929 45.68 -68.18 52.47
C SER A 929 44.43 -68.13 51.56
N GLY A 930 44.58 -68.49 50.29
CA GLY A 930 43.49 -68.56 49.32
C GLY A 930 42.80 -69.92 49.32
N ARG A 931 41.55 -69.94 48.88
CA ARG A 931 40.71 -71.13 48.83
C ARG A 931 40.43 -71.52 47.38
N SER A 932 40.90 -72.71 46.98
CA SER A 932 40.49 -73.36 45.73
C SER A 932 39.74 -74.63 46.10
N LEU A 933 38.44 -74.69 45.80
CA LEU A 933 37.60 -75.86 46.10
C LEU A 933 36.97 -76.39 44.81
N PRO A 934 37.28 -77.63 44.40
CA PRO A 934 36.24 -78.48 43.87
C PRO A 934 35.29 -78.79 45.03
N THR A 935 34.00 -78.45 44.94
CA THR A 935 33.07 -78.96 45.96
C THR A 935 32.93 -80.47 45.75
N ALA A 936 33.63 -81.26 46.58
CA ALA A 936 33.30 -82.67 46.76
C ALA A 936 31.87 -82.75 47.30
N ARG A 937 31.05 -83.62 46.69
CA ARG A 937 29.76 -84.00 47.28
C ARG A 937 29.95 -84.62 48.66
#